data_AF-A0A109FDK4-F1
#
_entry.id   AF-A0A109FDK4-F1
#
_cell.length_a   1.000
_cell.length_b   1.000
_cell.length_c   1.000
_cell.angle_alpha   90.00
_cell.angle_beta   90.00
_cell.angle_gamma   90.00
#
_symmetry.space_group_name_H-M   'P 1'
#
loop_
_entity.id
_entity.type
_entity.pdbx_description
1 polymer ?
#
loop_
_entity_poly.entity_id
_entity_poly.type
_entity_poly.pdbx_seq_one_letter_code
_entity_poly.pdbx_strand_id
1 'polypeptide(L)'
;MDPTRSHALPVGTAPSEGSPTKRRRLDPQPWSPSTLQSQQRGTSDAPVHVTLWAIASSLRSSTRNHLLPLLAKRPSSTSPSSQLRYSHVWASYLHQTAAEIAALRAAVRVAATTSETKGTRTELRAQAMLAEALVEIYQGTGDEDKIAGEADGAITRALAIASSHPSLSAFTAPLTLLQLRLALAVHKPVKFIRTSLKRLLASIPQGSTPTNNNNNLLSATIQALAFSARLEPTGVGGGGAGGGGSSSDALAAWRSVRELAAGTAGDGGTMMQQPHVWVVAALAETRSVLLTGGLAELSTAVQLLDDLHPYLGVDSPPPPSATTTTTAAPARAFDYPKSLKVLYRFLYCLVKSQTGHVKEAKAMLKSAHRLLDLEEEVEEEGEVEPDRVRVPIVSATDPNQVVAELAIQVPPHHVLYSFAFLVSSNPRSILFPEEGIRTAQGQLNGREALPLVRSLASISTHLRAAVPYLVRLHLNLASLLTMRSAYSEAESHLLEAVTLLRAFACGGGKAWEKDPETNLIVLGWAQVRIARAAREGADEAEAQQALEALLWRTTRPGGGGGGGGGAAGQLPTVAVESTTTMARRIGALAMLLLRLSTDEKPMSTFTASQDPVVRSLLDTIRLSTGNGDGSSRAGGGRTHGTSPSAATANNNNNNGNDNEDLSAHSKLLSALASALTESTITASKTALSDALTLANGIQANYVRVGLLALLSNVFLFTRDREAQMMLASALKLAQQLGAPDQRACVVAAPEESDSDKAPAAPPPVLVGNARLALWSGERLLEMYRSEGKEDKVREQARLNLASRMLLEQDERAAQASL
;
A
#
# COMPACT_ATOMS: atom_id res chain seq x y z
N MET A 1 16.53 72.37 21.68
CA MET A 1 16.20 72.61 23.10
C MET A 1 15.25 71.51 23.52
N ASP A 2 15.56 70.92 24.67
CA ASP A 2 15.11 69.63 25.22
C ASP A 2 13.80 69.80 26.05
N PRO A 3 13.30 68.81 26.83
CA PRO A 3 12.30 67.80 26.50
C PRO A 3 11.02 67.85 27.39
N THR A 4 10.18 66.81 27.31
CA THR A 4 9.08 66.39 28.23
C THR A 4 7.64 66.85 27.94
N ARG A 5 6.81 65.93 27.43
CA ARG A 5 5.47 65.68 28.00
C ARG A 5 4.88 64.32 27.57
N SER A 6 4.58 63.54 28.59
CA SER A 6 3.94 62.24 28.64
C SER A 6 2.46 62.28 28.26
N HIS A 7 2.00 61.30 27.48
CA HIS A 7 0.61 60.83 27.53
C HIS A 7 0.60 59.29 27.64
N ALA A 8 0.13 58.82 28.80
CA ALA A 8 -0.17 57.42 29.06
C ALA A 8 -1.56 57.08 28.52
N LEU A 9 -1.69 55.89 27.91
CA LEU A 9 -2.96 55.25 27.56
C LEU A 9 -3.23 54.08 28.53
N PRO A 10 -4.50 53.72 28.77
CA PRO A 10 -4.89 52.85 29.86
C PRO A 10 -4.59 51.38 29.56
N VAL A 11 -3.98 50.70 30.54
CA VAL A 11 -3.84 49.25 30.58
C VAL A 11 -5.20 48.65 30.97
N GLY A 12 -5.94 48.16 29.98
CA GLY A 12 -7.07 47.27 30.19
C GLY A 12 -6.56 45.86 30.47
N THR A 13 -6.81 45.35 31.67
CA THR A 13 -6.59 43.95 32.04
C THR A 13 -7.61 43.06 31.31
N ALA A 14 -7.17 42.42 30.23
CA ALA A 14 -7.89 41.29 29.62
C ALA A 14 -7.62 40.01 30.43
N PRO A 15 -8.63 39.13 30.62
CA PRO A 15 -8.43 37.85 31.29
C PRO A 15 -7.50 36.98 30.45
N SER A 16 -6.45 36.45 31.08
CA SER A 16 -5.53 35.52 30.44
C SER A 16 -6.28 34.24 30.06
N GLU A 17 -6.61 34.07 28.79
CA GLU A 17 -6.98 32.79 28.22
C GLU A 17 -5.82 31.82 28.44
N GLY A 18 -6.06 30.83 29.28
CA GLY A 18 -5.10 29.78 29.57
C GLY A 18 -4.81 29.00 28.29
N SER A 19 -3.53 28.98 27.88
CA SER A 19 -3.05 28.14 26.80
C SER A 19 -3.51 26.68 26.97
N PRO A 20 -4.17 26.06 25.96
CA PRO A 20 -4.69 24.70 26.05
C PRO A 20 -3.60 23.62 25.96
N THR A 21 -2.31 23.99 26.08
CA THR A 21 -1.18 23.07 25.94
C THR A 21 -0.54 22.63 27.25
N LYS A 22 -1.15 22.92 28.42
CA LYS A 22 -0.82 22.23 29.67
C LYS A 22 -1.31 20.78 29.60
N ARG A 23 -0.58 19.95 28.84
CA ARG A 23 -0.65 18.49 28.91
C ARG A 23 -0.56 18.12 30.39
N ARG A 24 -1.66 17.60 30.93
CA ARG A 24 -1.75 16.96 32.23
C ARG A 24 -0.55 16.02 32.32
N ARG A 25 0.37 16.25 33.27
CA ARG A 25 1.43 15.28 33.56
C ARG A 25 0.70 13.98 33.90
N LEU A 26 0.78 13.02 32.98
CA LEU A 26 0.45 11.63 33.23
C LEU A 26 1.57 11.09 34.12
N ASP A 27 1.60 11.54 35.37
CA ASP A 27 2.27 10.77 36.39
C ASP A 27 1.46 9.47 36.49
N PRO A 28 2.06 8.30 36.24
CA PRO A 28 1.34 7.04 36.35
C PRO A 28 0.82 6.99 37.78
N GLN A 29 -0.51 6.96 37.94
CA GLN A 29 -1.09 6.74 39.26
C GLN A 29 -0.46 5.44 39.77
N PRO A 30 0.14 5.44 40.98
CA PRO A 30 0.61 4.21 41.58
C PRO A 30 -0.56 3.25 41.59
N TRP A 31 -0.37 2.08 40.99
CA TRP A 31 -1.39 1.03 40.92
C TRP A 31 -1.94 0.82 42.33
N SER A 32 -3.20 1.22 42.53
CA SER A 32 -3.88 1.04 43.80
C SER A 32 -4.54 -0.34 43.79
N PRO A 33 -4.21 -1.23 44.72
CA PRO A 33 -4.85 -2.55 44.83
C PRO A 33 -6.37 -2.47 45.12
N SER A 34 -6.93 -1.28 45.36
CA SER A 34 -8.34 -1.06 45.68
C SER A 34 -9.31 -1.35 44.52
N THR A 35 -8.90 -1.22 43.25
CA THR A 35 -9.77 -1.58 42.10
C THR A 35 -9.96 -3.09 41.93
N LEU A 36 -9.03 -3.91 42.42
CA LEU A 36 -9.22 -5.37 42.50
C LEU A 36 -10.21 -5.74 43.62
N GLN A 37 -10.26 -4.97 44.70
CA GLN A 37 -11.14 -5.26 45.84
C GLN A 37 -12.63 -5.08 45.54
N SER A 38 -13.01 -4.16 44.64
CA SER A 38 -14.42 -4.00 44.26
C SER A 38 -14.95 -5.15 43.39
N GLN A 39 -14.09 -5.85 42.64
CA GLN A 39 -14.46 -7.04 41.86
C GLN A 39 -14.45 -8.33 42.68
N GLN A 40 -13.76 -8.36 43.83
CA GLN A 40 -13.64 -9.54 44.69
C GLN A 40 -14.87 -9.83 45.57
N ARG A 41 -15.87 -8.94 45.65
CA ARG A 41 -17.02 -9.11 46.58
C ARG A 41 -18.05 -10.18 46.20
N GLY A 42 -17.78 -11.05 45.22
CA GLY A 42 -18.71 -12.12 44.80
C GLY A 42 -18.09 -13.47 44.41
N THR A 43 -16.79 -13.72 44.65
CA THR A 43 -16.10 -14.91 44.09
C THR A 43 -15.78 -16.01 45.11
N SER A 44 -16.34 -16.00 46.33
CA SER A 44 -15.96 -16.97 47.38
C SER A 44 -16.20 -18.44 46.99
N ASP A 45 -17.14 -18.70 46.07
CA ASP A 45 -17.60 -20.05 45.73
C ASP A 45 -17.18 -20.50 44.32
N ALA A 46 -16.40 -19.70 43.58
CA ALA A 46 -15.96 -20.08 42.25
C ALA A 46 -14.88 -21.20 42.32
N PRO A 47 -14.94 -22.24 41.46
CA PRO A 47 -13.90 -23.27 41.42
C PRO A 47 -12.52 -22.66 41.21
N VAL A 48 -11.50 -23.20 41.89
CA VAL A 48 -10.12 -22.64 41.90
C VAL A 48 -9.57 -22.39 40.49
N HIS A 49 -9.82 -23.29 39.54
CA HIS A 49 -9.37 -23.12 38.16
C HIS A 49 -10.02 -21.93 37.44
N VAL A 50 -11.29 -21.60 37.75
CA VAL A 50 -11.99 -20.43 37.21
C VAL A 50 -11.40 -19.15 37.78
N THR A 51 -11.10 -19.12 39.08
CA THR A 51 -10.45 -17.99 39.73
C THR A 51 -9.06 -17.74 39.13
N LEU A 52 -8.28 -18.80 38.88
CA LEU A 52 -6.99 -18.68 38.21
C LEU A 52 -7.11 -18.15 36.77
N TRP A 53 -8.16 -18.52 36.02
CA TRP A 53 -8.43 -17.93 34.71
C TRP A 53 -8.81 -16.46 34.79
N ALA A 54 -9.63 -16.07 35.76
CA ALA A 54 -10.00 -14.68 35.97
C ALA A 54 -8.76 -13.81 36.28
N ILE A 55 -7.85 -14.33 37.13
CA ILE A 55 -6.56 -13.68 37.42
C ILE A 55 -5.71 -13.57 36.16
N ALA A 56 -5.55 -14.65 35.39
CA ALA A 56 -4.78 -14.62 34.15
C ALA A 56 -5.36 -13.63 33.13
N SER A 57 -6.68 -13.62 32.94
CA SER A 57 -7.37 -12.66 32.05
C SER A 57 -7.23 -11.22 32.53
N SER A 58 -7.28 -10.97 33.84
CA SER A 58 -7.07 -9.64 34.43
C SER A 58 -5.63 -9.15 34.21
N LEU A 59 -4.63 -10.02 34.43
CA LEU A 59 -3.23 -9.72 34.16
C LEU A 59 -3.00 -9.43 32.67
N ARG A 60 -3.57 -10.24 31.78
CA ARG A 60 -3.52 -10.03 30.33
C ARG A 60 -4.17 -8.71 29.90
N SER A 61 -5.31 -8.37 30.49
CA SER A 61 -6.00 -7.09 30.21
C SER A 61 -5.15 -5.91 30.69
N SER A 62 -4.57 -5.99 31.89
CA SER A 62 -3.64 -4.99 32.44
C SER A 62 -2.40 -4.79 31.56
N THR A 63 -1.75 -5.88 31.13
CA THR A 63 -0.56 -5.78 30.25
C THR A 63 -0.91 -5.13 28.92
N ARG A 64 -2.02 -5.53 28.29
CA ARG A 64 -2.45 -5.02 26.98
C ARG A 64 -2.94 -3.58 27.02
N ASN A 65 -3.76 -3.22 27.99
CA ASN A 65 -4.43 -1.92 28.02
C ASN A 65 -3.56 -0.83 28.66
N HIS A 66 -2.62 -1.19 29.54
CA HIS A 66 -1.81 -0.21 30.27
C HIS A 66 -0.33 -0.24 29.92
N LEU A 67 0.30 -1.42 29.89
CA LEU A 67 1.76 -1.51 29.76
C LEU A 67 2.23 -1.45 28.31
N LEU A 68 1.58 -2.19 27.41
CA LEU A 68 1.97 -2.24 26.00
C LEU A 68 1.91 -0.85 25.30
N PRO A 69 0.89 0.01 25.49
CA PRO A 69 0.88 1.36 24.93
C PRO A 69 2.02 2.24 25.45
N LEU A 70 2.49 2.02 26.68
CA LEU A 70 3.64 2.73 27.23
C LEU A 70 4.97 2.22 26.65
N LEU A 71 5.09 0.91 26.44
CA LEU A 71 6.26 0.29 25.78
C LEU A 71 6.36 0.63 24.30
N ALA A 72 5.23 0.97 23.67
CA ALA A 72 5.18 1.37 22.30
C ALA A 72 5.73 2.79 22.07
N LYS A 73 5.83 3.61 23.14
CA LYS A 73 6.45 4.93 23.08
C LYS A 73 7.96 4.83 23.17
N ARG A 74 8.67 5.39 22.19
CA ARG A 74 10.13 5.43 22.18
C ARG A 74 10.64 6.26 23.36
N PRO A 75 11.51 5.73 24.24
CA PRO A 75 12.12 6.55 25.28
C PRO A 75 12.99 7.62 24.65
N SER A 76 13.00 8.81 25.24
CA SER A 76 13.88 9.90 24.79
C SER A 76 15.34 9.50 25.03
N SER A 77 16.16 9.56 23.99
CA SER A 77 17.60 9.26 24.08
C SER A 77 18.35 10.24 24.99
N THR A 78 17.83 11.45 25.17
CA THR A 78 18.46 12.52 25.96
C THR A 78 17.95 12.62 27.40
N SER A 79 16.87 11.92 27.75
CA SER A 79 16.27 12.00 29.09
C SER A 79 16.46 10.71 29.89
N PRO A 80 17.34 10.68 30.91
CA PRO A 80 17.54 9.49 31.75
C PRO A 80 16.26 9.09 32.50
N SER A 81 15.42 10.06 32.87
CA SER A 81 14.11 9.80 33.49
C SER A 81 13.14 9.04 32.57
N SER A 82 13.20 9.31 31.26
CA SER A 82 12.38 8.63 30.26
C SER A 82 12.82 7.18 30.08
N GLN A 83 14.13 6.95 30.04
CA GLN A 83 14.73 5.61 29.98
C GLN A 83 14.41 4.79 31.24
N LEU A 84 14.50 5.38 32.43
CA LEU A 84 14.17 4.70 33.69
C LEU A 84 12.68 4.33 33.79
N ARG A 85 11.78 5.22 33.35
CA ARG A 85 10.35 4.91 33.26
C ARG A 85 10.11 3.75 32.29
N TYR A 86 10.75 3.77 31.13
CA TYR A 86 10.64 2.70 30.14
C TYR A 86 11.13 1.36 30.71
N SER A 87 12.30 1.33 31.37
CA SER A 87 12.82 0.10 31.99
C SER A 87 11.90 -0.44 33.09
N HIS A 88 11.26 0.45 33.87
CA HIS A 88 10.30 0.04 34.89
C HIS A 88 9.01 -0.55 34.29
N VAL A 89 8.47 0.06 33.24
CA VAL A 89 7.31 -0.46 32.49
C VAL A 89 7.66 -1.82 31.88
N TRP A 90 8.86 -1.96 31.32
CA TRP A 90 9.36 -3.21 30.75
C TRP A 90 9.46 -4.32 31.81
N ALA A 91 10.04 -4.02 32.97
CA ALA A 91 10.11 -4.96 34.09
C ALA A 91 8.71 -5.37 34.58
N SER A 92 7.79 -4.40 34.71
CA SER A 92 6.39 -4.67 35.07
C SER A 92 5.69 -5.57 34.04
N TYR A 93 5.92 -5.34 32.74
CA TYR A 93 5.36 -6.14 31.66
C TYR A 93 5.84 -7.59 31.75
N LEU A 94 7.16 -7.80 31.91
CA LEU A 94 7.73 -9.14 32.07
C LEU A 94 7.16 -9.84 33.31
N HIS A 95 7.03 -9.12 34.43
CA HIS A 95 6.52 -9.70 35.67
C HIS A 95 5.04 -10.10 35.58
N GLN A 96 4.18 -9.23 35.05
CA GLN A 96 2.75 -9.53 34.87
C GLN A 96 2.53 -10.67 33.86
N THR A 97 3.31 -10.69 32.78
CA THR A 97 3.26 -11.76 31.77
C THR A 97 3.71 -13.11 32.36
N ALA A 98 4.77 -13.11 33.16
CA ALA A 98 5.23 -14.31 33.86
C ALA A 98 4.19 -14.81 34.89
N ALA A 99 3.54 -13.89 35.62
CA ALA A 99 2.47 -14.20 36.56
C ALA A 99 1.23 -14.77 35.84
N GLU A 100 0.87 -14.23 34.68
CA GLU A 100 -0.21 -14.77 33.82
C GLU A 100 0.07 -16.22 33.45
N ILE A 101 1.26 -16.50 32.90
CA ILE A 101 1.66 -17.86 32.52
C ILE A 101 1.64 -18.79 33.75
N ALA A 102 2.16 -18.33 34.89
CA ALA A 102 2.18 -19.12 36.12
C ALA A 102 0.75 -19.47 36.59
N ALA A 103 -0.18 -18.53 36.52
CA ALA A 103 -1.60 -18.75 36.83
C ALA A 103 -2.24 -19.75 35.86
N LEU A 104 -1.96 -19.65 34.55
CA LEU A 104 -2.46 -20.59 33.54
C LEU A 104 -1.88 -22.00 33.72
N ARG A 105 -0.58 -22.14 34.01
CA ARG A 105 0.05 -23.42 34.36
C ARG A 105 -0.58 -24.03 35.62
N ALA A 106 -0.88 -23.23 36.64
CA ALA A 106 -1.59 -23.70 37.83
C ALA A 106 -3.02 -24.15 37.48
N ALA A 107 -3.74 -23.41 36.65
CA ALA A 107 -5.09 -23.77 36.22
C ALA A 107 -5.11 -25.09 35.43
N VAL A 108 -4.14 -25.29 34.54
CA VAL A 108 -3.95 -26.56 33.81
C VAL A 108 -3.69 -27.72 34.76
N ARG A 109 -2.79 -27.55 35.74
CA ARG A 109 -2.50 -28.60 36.73
C ARG A 109 -3.74 -28.98 37.54
N VAL A 110 -4.45 -27.98 38.09
CA VAL A 110 -5.68 -28.20 38.87
C VAL A 110 -6.75 -28.88 38.02
N ALA A 111 -6.93 -28.46 36.77
CA ALA A 111 -7.91 -29.06 35.86
C ALA A 111 -7.57 -30.51 35.49
N ALA A 112 -6.27 -30.85 35.39
CA ALA A 112 -5.81 -32.19 35.05
C ALA A 112 -5.80 -33.17 36.24
N THR A 113 -5.66 -32.67 37.47
CA THR A 113 -5.65 -33.51 38.69
C THR A 113 -7.05 -33.77 39.25
N THR A 114 -7.98 -32.84 39.07
CA THR A 114 -9.34 -32.96 39.59
C THR A 114 -10.16 -33.89 38.70
N SER A 115 -10.71 -34.98 39.26
CA SER A 115 -11.43 -36.00 38.50
C SER A 115 -12.63 -35.45 37.72
N GLU A 116 -13.29 -34.41 38.23
CA GLU A 116 -14.44 -33.76 37.61
C GLU A 116 -14.07 -32.98 36.34
N THR A 117 -12.85 -32.44 36.26
CA THR A 117 -12.43 -31.57 35.16
C THR A 117 -11.46 -32.26 34.19
N LYS A 118 -10.87 -33.38 34.59
CA LYS A 118 -9.92 -34.13 33.77
C LYS A 118 -10.59 -34.67 32.50
N GLY A 119 -10.00 -34.37 31.34
CA GLY A 119 -10.54 -34.73 30.03
C GLY A 119 -11.78 -33.94 29.62
N THR A 120 -12.21 -32.95 30.40
CA THR A 120 -13.42 -32.17 30.09
C THR A 120 -13.12 -30.91 29.29
N ARG A 121 -14.17 -30.17 28.93
CA ARG A 121 -14.10 -28.83 28.33
C ARG A 121 -13.25 -27.86 29.16
N THR A 122 -13.20 -28.04 30.49
CA THR A 122 -12.43 -27.19 31.40
C THR A 122 -10.93 -27.39 31.20
N GLU A 123 -10.44 -28.64 31.17
CA GLU A 123 -9.02 -28.93 30.89
C GLU A 123 -8.64 -28.46 29.48
N LEU A 124 -9.50 -28.71 28.48
CA LEU A 124 -9.29 -28.24 27.11
C LEU A 124 -9.13 -26.71 27.05
N ARG A 125 -10.00 -25.95 27.73
CA ARG A 125 -9.95 -24.49 27.76
C ARG A 125 -8.69 -23.98 28.46
N ALA A 126 -8.30 -24.58 29.59
CA ALA A 126 -7.08 -24.21 30.30
C ALA A 126 -5.84 -24.41 29.41
N GLN A 127 -5.76 -25.56 28.72
CA GLN A 127 -4.67 -25.87 27.80
C GLN A 127 -4.64 -24.91 26.61
N ALA A 128 -5.80 -24.60 26.02
CA ALA A 128 -5.91 -23.66 24.92
C ALA A 128 -5.49 -22.23 25.32
N MET A 129 -5.91 -21.75 26.50
CA MET A 129 -5.53 -20.43 27.01
C MET A 129 -4.04 -20.34 27.32
N LEU A 130 -3.44 -21.39 27.91
CA LEU A 130 -2.00 -21.48 28.12
C LEU A 130 -1.26 -21.43 26.79
N ALA A 131 -1.65 -22.28 25.83
CA ALA A 131 -1.05 -22.30 24.51
C ALA A 131 -1.13 -20.93 23.81
N GLU A 132 -2.27 -20.26 23.86
CA GLU A 132 -2.45 -18.93 23.28
C GLU A 132 -1.56 -17.88 23.97
N ALA A 133 -1.53 -17.86 25.31
CA ALA A 133 -0.67 -16.96 26.07
C ALA A 133 0.79 -17.15 25.68
N LEU A 134 1.25 -18.40 25.65
CA LEU A 134 2.60 -18.73 25.26
C LEU A 134 2.84 -18.24 23.83
N VAL A 135 2.00 -18.63 22.85
CA VAL A 135 2.10 -18.23 21.42
C VAL A 135 2.24 -16.72 21.24
N GLU A 136 1.48 -15.92 21.99
CA GLU A 136 1.55 -14.46 21.93
C GLU A 136 2.88 -13.90 22.48
N ILE A 137 3.44 -14.52 23.52
CA ILE A 137 4.71 -14.13 24.14
C ILE A 137 5.91 -14.50 23.27
N TYR A 138 5.86 -15.58 22.48
CA TYR A 138 6.95 -15.92 21.53
C TYR A 138 7.25 -14.80 20.57
N GLN A 139 6.22 -14.04 20.18
CA GLN A 139 6.39 -13.07 19.11
C GLN A 139 7.26 -11.90 19.63
N GLY A 140 8.57 -12.01 19.45
CA GLY A 140 9.56 -10.95 19.69
C GLY A 140 10.41 -11.05 20.96
N THR A 141 10.39 -12.15 21.70
CA THR A 141 11.20 -12.30 22.94
C THR A 141 12.55 -13.00 22.75
N GLY A 142 12.73 -13.78 21.68
CA GLY A 142 13.98 -14.52 21.40
C GLY A 142 14.20 -15.75 22.28
N ASP A 143 13.27 -16.08 23.17
CA ASP A 143 13.28 -17.30 24.01
C ASP A 143 12.44 -18.43 23.38
N GLU A 144 12.32 -18.44 22.05
CA GLU A 144 11.38 -19.31 21.34
C GLU A 144 11.63 -20.80 21.63
N ASP A 145 12.89 -21.25 21.63
CA ASP A 145 13.22 -22.67 21.82
C ASP A 145 12.83 -23.20 23.21
N LYS A 146 12.85 -22.35 24.24
CA LYS A 146 12.59 -22.77 25.63
C LYS A 146 11.13 -23.06 25.89
N ILE A 147 10.26 -22.28 25.26
CA ILE A 147 8.82 -22.34 25.50
C ILE A 147 8.17 -23.27 24.46
N ALA A 148 8.74 -23.40 23.24
CA ALA A 148 8.11 -24.04 22.07
C ALA A 148 7.48 -25.41 22.39
N GLY A 149 8.24 -26.24 23.11
CA GLY A 149 7.79 -27.56 23.53
C GLY A 149 6.60 -27.53 24.50
N GLU A 150 6.53 -26.54 25.38
CA GLU A 150 5.40 -26.39 26.30
C GLU A 150 4.13 -25.97 25.57
N ALA A 151 4.20 -25.00 24.66
CA ALA A 151 3.04 -24.58 23.88
C ALA A 151 2.54 -25.71 22.97
N ASP A 152 3.45 -26.41 22.27
CA ASP A 152 3.08 -27.55 21.43
C ASP A 152 2.51 -28.72 22.26
N GLY A 153 3.05 -28.94 23.47
CA GLY A 153 2.52 -29.92 24.44
C GLY A 153 1.10 -29.59 24.91
N ALA A 154 0.84 -28.32 25.26
CA ALA A 154 -0.49 -27.85 25.65
C ALA A 154 -1.50 -27.99 24.49
N ILE A 155 -1.12 -27.62 23.27
CA ILE A 155 -1.96 -27.76 22.06
C ILE A 155 -2.24 -29.24 21.77
N THR A 156 -1.21 -30.09 21.79
CA THR A 156 -1.34 -31.53 21.56
C THR A 156 -2.28 -32.17 22.58
N ARG A 157 -2.16 -31.79 23.86
CA ARG A 157 -3.07 -32.26 24.90
C ARG A 157 -4.51 -31.78 24.68
N ALA A 158 -4.71 -30.51 24.31
CA ALA A 158 -6.03 -29.97 24.00
C ALA A 158 -6.68 -30.68 22.79
N LEU A 159 -5.90 -30.97 21.74
CA LEU A 159 -6.34 -31.73 20.57
C LEU A 159 -6.73 -33.16 20.94
N ALA A 160 -5.94 -33.82 21.80
CA ALA A 160 -6.28 -35.16 22.27
C ALA A 160 -7.64 -35.20 22.99
N ILE A 161 -7.90 -34.22 23.88
CA ILE A 161 -9.19 -34.07 24.56
C ILE A 161 -10.33 -33.75 23.57
N ALA A 162 -10.08 -32.88 22.59
CA ALA A 162 -11.06 -32.56 21.55
C ALA A 162 -11.43 -33.79 20.71
N SER A 163 -10.45 -34.65 20.43
CA SER A 163 -10.64 -35.88 19.65
C SER A 163 -11.30 -37.02 20.43
N SER A 164 -11.15 -37.07 21.76
CA SER A 164 -11.78 -38.09 22.60
C SER A 164 -13.27 -37.87 22.84
N HIS A 165 -13.77 -36.64 22.61
CA HIS A 165 -15.15 -36.26 22.85
C HIS A 165 -15.81 -35.68 21.59
N PRO A 166 -16.80 -36.36 20.98
CA PRO A 166 -17.50 -35.85 19.80
C PRO A 166 -18.10 -34.44 19.96
N SER A 167 -18.55 -34.09 21.17
CA SER A 167 -19.09 -32.76 21.50
C SER A 167 -18.04 -31.64 21.52
N LEU A 168 -16.76 -31.98 21.64
CA LEU A 168 -15.63 -31.04 21.63
C LEU A 168 -14.92 -31.00 20.27
N SER A 169 -15.35 -31.82 19.31
CA SER A 169 -14.74 -31.90 17.97
C SER A 169 -14.70 -30.55 17.24
N ALA A 170 -15.64 -29.64 17.53
CA ALA A 170 -15.67 -28.27 17.00
C ALA A 170 -14.41 -27.44 17.34
N PHE A 171 -13.70 -27.77 18.42
CA PHE A 171 -12.46 -27.08 18.82
C PHE A 171 -11.22 -27.58 18.05
N THR A 172 -11.32 -28.69 17.31
CA THR A 172 -10.18 -29.29 16.58
C THR A 172 -9.59 -28.32 15.57
N ALA A 173 -10.43 -27.63 14.79
CA ALA A 173 -9.95 -26.69 13.77
C ALA A 173 -9.27 -25.45 14.39
N PRO A 174 -9.88 -24.71 15.33
CA PRO A 174 -9.20 -23.60 16.03
C PRO A 174 -7.89 -23.99 16.71
N LEU A 175 -7.82 -25.16 17.35
CA LEU A 175 -6.60 -25.66 18.00
C LEU A 175 -5.52 -26.02 16.95
N THR A 176 -5.91 -26.59 15.82
CA THR A 176 -4.98 -26.84 14.70
C THR A 176 -4.46 -25.52 14.13
N LEU A 177 -5.31 -24.51 13.94
CA LEU A 177 -4.87 -23.18 13.50
C LEU A 177 -3.93 -22.52 14.52
N LEU A 178 -4.17 -22.70 15.82
CA LEU A 178 -3.24 -22.27 16.86
C LEU A 178 -1.89 -22.99 16.76
N GLN A 179 -1.88 -24.30 16.45
CA GLN A 179 -0.66 -25.05 16.18
C GLN A 179 0.10 -24.50 14.96
N LEU A 180 -0.61 -24.14 13.89
CA LEU A 180 0.00 -23.53 12.70
C LEU A 180 0.56 -22.14 13.00
N ARG A 181 -0.11 -21.35 13.86
CA ARG A 181 0.42 -20.07 14.36
C ARG A 181 1.70 -20.26 15.17
N LEU A 182 1.75 -21.26 16.04
CA LEU A 182 2.97 -21.61 16.75
C LEU A 182 4.08 -22.05 15.78
N ALA A 183 3.75 -22.88 14.78
CA ALA A 183 4.69 -23.32 13.77
C ALA A 183 5.28 -22.14 12.98
N LEU A 184 4.48 -21.12 12.66
CA LEU A 184 4.96 -19.87 12.05
C LEU A 184 5.89 -19.10 12.99
N ALA A 185 5.52 -18.97 14.27
CA ALA A 185 6.31 -18.23 15.26
C ALA A 185 7.67 -18.88 15.51
N VAL A 186 7.76 -20.21 15.50
CA VAL A 186 9.02 -20.98 15.66
C VAL A 186 9.72 -21.19 14.30
N HIS A 187 9.36 -20.41 13.28
CA HIS A 187 9.97 -20.45 11.95
C HIS A 187 10.03 -21.85 11.30
N LYS A 188 9.04 -22.72 11.58
CA LYS A 188 8.94 -24.02 10.90
C LYS A 188 8.77 -23.80 9.38
N PRO A 189 9.31 -24.70 8.53
CA PRO A 189 9.22 -24.53 7.09
C PRO A 189 7.78 -24.35 6.61
N VAL A 190 7.51 -23.37 5.73
CA VAL A 190 6.15 -23.13 5.22
C VAL A 190 5.55 -24.34 4.48
N LYS A 191 6.39 -25.22 3.92
CA LYS A 191 5.95 -26.52 3.38
C LYS A 191 5.22 -27.35 4.44
N PHE A 192 5.71 -27.39 5.68
CA PHE A 192 5.06 -28.09 6.80
C PHE A 192 3.70 -27.47 7.12
N ILE A 193 3.64 -26.14 7.20
CA ILE A 193 2.41 -25.40 7.50
C ILE A 193 1.36 -25.64 6.41
N ARG A 194 1.75 -25.55 5.14
CA ARG A 194 0.86 -25.83 3.99
C ARG A 194 0.36 -27.27 3.99
N THR A 195 1.23 -28.25 4.22
CA THR A 195 0.83 -29.67 4.29
C THR A 195 -0.16 -29.91 5.42
N SER A 196 0.07 -29.30 6.58
CA SER A 196 -0.81 -29.41 7.74
C SER A 196 -2.16 -28.72 7.50
N LEU A 197 -2.16 -27.58 6.80
CA LEU A 197 -3.37 -26.88 6.41
C LEU A 197 -4.18 -27.66 5.36
N LYS A 198 -3.52 -28.24 4.37
CA LYS A 198 -4.15 -29.15 3.40
C LYS A 198 -4.78 -30.36 4.09
N ARG A 199 -4.09 -30.93 5.09
CA ARG A 199 -4.64 -32.03 5.90
C ARG A 199 -5.86 -31.59 6.70
N LEU A 200 -5.84 -30.40 7.30
CA LEU A 200 -6.99 -29.83 8.00
C LEU A 200 -8.18 -29.68 7.05
N LEU A 201 -7.98 -29.06 5.88
CA LEU A 201 -9.01 -28.89 4.86
C LEU A 201 -9.56 -30.23 4.34
N ALA A 202 -8.70 -31.23 4.15
CA ALA A 202 -9.12 -32.58 3.73
C ALA A 202 -9.86 -33.35 4.83
N SER A 203 -9.60 -33.04 6.10
CA SER A 203 -10.29 -33.66 7.24
C SER A 203 -11.69 -33.11 7.48
N ILE A 204 -11.99 -31.93 6.94
CA ILE A 204 -13.34 -31.34 7.01
C ILE A 204 -14.21 -32.09 5.99
N PRO A 205 -15.26 -32.81 6.43
CA PRO A 205 -16.12 -33.56 5.52
C PRO A 205 -16.70 -32.64 4.44
N GLN A 206 -16.31 -32.88 3.18
CA GLN A 206 -16.97 -32.25 2.03
C GLN A 206 -18.28 -33.01 1.79
N GLY A 207 -19.32 -32.66 2.55
CA GLY A 207 -20.65 -33.24 2.34
C GLY A 207 -21.07 -33.03 0.89
N SER A 208 -21.46 -34.11 0.20
CA SER A 208 -21.88 -34.06 -1.21
C SER A 208 -23.23 -33.37 -1.44
N THR A 209 -23.91 -32.95 -0.37
CA THR A 209 -25.16 -32.19 -0.42
C THR A 209 -25.06 -30.92 0.44
N PRO A 210 -25.13 -29.71 -0.16
CA PRO A 210 -24.98 -28.44 0.54
C PRO A 210 -26.18 -28.05 1.43
N THR A 211 -27.18 -28.93 1.59
CA THR A 211 -28.48 -28.58 2.15
C THR A 211 -28.67 -28.92 3.62
N ASN A 212 -27.69 -29.52 4.31
CA ASN A 212 -27.85 -29.84 5.74
C ASN A 212 -26.59 -29.56 6.61
N ASN A 213 -26.59 -28.37 7.20
CA ASN A 213 -26.45 -28.17 8.66
C ASN A 213 -25.12 -28.32 9.40
N ASN A 214 -23.96 -28.17 8.76
CA ASN A 214 -22.72 -28.00 9.54
C ASN A 214 -22.08 -26.62 9.35
N ASN A 215 -22.77 -25.58 9.83
CA ASN A 215 -22.24 -24.21 9.92
C ASN A 215 -20.86 -24.15 10.61
N ASN A 216 -20.58 -25.07 11.55
CA ASN A 216 -19.26 -25.23 12.19
C ASN A 216 -18.17 -25.67 11.20
N LEU A 217 -18.47 -26.57 10.25
CA LEU A 217 -17.53 -27.02 9.23
C LEU A 217 -17.27 -25.90 8.20
N LEU A 218 -18.32 -25.16 7.81
CA LEU A 218 -18.19 -24.00 6.94
C LEU A 218 -17.28 -22.94 7.60
N SER A 219 -17.54 -22.60 8.86
CA SER A 219 -16.69 -21.69 9.64
C SER A 219 -15.24 -22.17 9.72
N ALA A 220 -15.01 -23.44 10.05
CA ALA A 220 -13.66 -24.02 10.09
C ALA A 220 -12.93 -23.94 8.73
N THR A 221 -13.66 -24.19 7.63
CA THR A 221 -13.11 -24.11 6.27
C THR A 221 -12.73 -22.68 5.92
N ILE A 222 -13.62 -21.72 6.17
CA ILE A 222 -13.39 -20.30 5.92
C ILE A 222 -12.19 -19.81 6.73
N GLN A 223 -12.09 -20.16 8.02
CA GLN A 223 -10.95 -19.77 8.86
C GLN A 223 -9.64 -20.38 8.38
N ALA A 224 -9.65 -21.65 7.94
CA ALA A 224 -8.47 -22.32 7.40
C ALA A 224 -8.01 -21.69 6.08
N LEU A 225 -8.92 -21.39 5.16
CA LEU A 225 -8.59 -20.71 3.91
C LEU A 225 -8.11 -19.27 4.16
N ALA A 226 -8.78 -18.52 5.03
CA ALA A 226 -8.34 -17.17 5.42
C ALA A 226 -6.97 -17.19 6.10
N PHE A 227 -6.65 -18.24 6.88
CA PHE A 227 -5.33 -18.45 7.43
C PHE A 227 -4.30 -18.74 6.32
N SER A 228 -4.63 -19.60 5.34
CA SER A 228 -3.80 -19.86 4.15
C SER A 228 -3.44 -18.56 3.44
N ALA A 229 -4.42 -17.67 3.28
CA ALA A 229 -4.24 -16.43 2.56
C ALA A 229 -3.40 -15.38 3.32
N ARG A 230 -3.25 -15.54 4.64
CA ARG A 230 -2.36 -14.72 5.49
C ARG A 230 -0.96 -15.28 5.61
N LEU A 231 -0.70 -16.49 5.10
CA LEU A 231 0.66 -17.01 5.05
C LEU A 231 1.46 -16.11 4.12
N GLU A 232 2.26 -15.21 4.72
CA GLU A 232 3.18 -14.40 3.94
C GLU A 232 4.06 -15.33 3.09
N PRO A 233 4.46 -14.88 1.89
CA PRO A 233 5.59 -15.46 1.18
C PRO A 233 6.81 -15.44 2.09
N THR A 234 7.02 -16.45 2.95
CA THR A 234 8.22 -16.50 3.78
C THR A 234 9.39 -16.79 2.86
N GLY A 235 10.00 -15.75 2.33
CA GLY A 235 11.15 -15.78 1.46
C GLY A 235 12.45 -16.11 2.19
N VAL A 236 12.48 -17.16 3.02
CA VAL A 236 13.67 -17.44 3.85
C VAL A 236 14.16 -18.89 3.78
N GLY A 237 13.39 -19.85 3.25
CA GLY A 237 13.62 -21.26 3.65
C GLY A 237 14.02 -22.32 2.61
N GLY A 238 14.02 -22.08 1.29
CA GLY A 238 14.30 -23.20 0.39
C GLY A 238 14.52 -22.83 -1.07
N GLY A 239 15.78 -22.85 -1.48
CA GLY A 239 16.25 -22.68 -2.87
C GLY A 239 15.88 -23.82 -3.81
N GLY A 240 14.66 -24.35 -3.73
CA GLY A 240 14.11 -25.24 -4.74
C GLY A 240 13.54 -24.39 -5.88
N ALA A 241 14.17 -24.48 -7.07
CA ALA A 241 13.89 -23.71 -8.28
C ALA A 241 12.49 -23.91 -8.93
N GLY A 242 11.44 -24.20 -8.16
CA GLY A 242 10.10 -24.49 -8.69
C GLY A 242 8.93 -24.01 -7.82
N GLY A 243 9.11 -22.95 -7.03
CA GLY A 243 8.16 -22.54 -5.99
C GLY A 243 7.54 -21.15 -6.15
N GLY A 244 7.08 -20.75 -7.34
CA GLY A 244 6.39 -19.46 -7.59
C GLY A 244 4.98 -19.32 -6.98
N GLY A 245 4.65 -20.04 -5.89
CA GLY A 245 3.26 -20.28 -5.48
C GLY A 245 2.64 -19.31 -4.48
N SER A 246 3.38 -18.48 -3.73
CA SER A 246 2.81 -17.90 -2.49
C SER A 246 1.73 -16.83 -2.65
N SER A 247 1.86 -15.90 -3.60
CA SER A 247 0.85 -14.85 -3.80
C SER A 247 -0.38 -15.37 -4.56
N SER A 248 -0.14 -16.25 -5.55
CA SER A 248 -1.18 -16.98 -6.26
C SER A 248 -1.97 -17.89 -5.31
N ASP A 249 -1.30 -18.59 -4.37
CA ASP A 249 -1.96 -19.40 -3.34
C ASP A 249 -2.88 -18.54 -2.44
N ALA A 250 -2.44 -17.35 -2.05
CA ALA A 250 -3.24 -16.46 -1.21
C ALA A 250 -4.48 -15.93 -1.94
N LEU A 251 -4.31 -15.55 -3.21
CA LEU A 251 -5.40 -15.13 -4.08
C LEU A 251 -6.40 -16.27 -4.33
N ALA A 252 -5.91 -17.46 -4.64
CA ALA A 252 -6.72 -18.66 -4.81
C ALA A 252 -7.51 -18.99 -3.53
N ALA A 253 -6.87 -18.86 -2.36
CA ALA A 253 -7.55 -19.07 -1.09
C ALA A 253 -8.69 -18.06 -0.85
N TRP A 254 -8.48 -16.77 -1.14
CA TRP A 254 -9.56 -15.77 -1.03
C TRP A 254 -10.69 -15.99 -2.04
N ARG A 255 -10.37 -16.42 -3.27
CA ARG A 255 -11.36 -16.84 -4.27
C ARG A 255 -12.21 -17.99 -3.75
N SER A 256 -11.60 -19.02 -3.17
CA SER A 256 -12.33 -20.13 -2.57
C SER A 256 -13.22 -19.68 -1.41
N VAL A 257 -12.78 -18.76 -0.55
CA VAL A 257 -13.65 -18.19 0.50
C VAL A 257 -14.82 -17.42 -0.11
N ARG A 258 -14.59 -16.62 -1.14
CA ARG A 258 -15.62 -15.86 -1.85
C ARG A 258 -16.66 -16.78 -2.49
N GLU A 259 -16.22 -17.83 -3.19
CA GLU A 259 -17.09 -18.83 -3.83
C GLU A 259 -17.92 -19.60 -2.78
N LEU A 260 -17.30 -20.04 -1.68
CA LEU A 260 -18.00 -20.68 -0.58
C LEU A 260 -19.05 -19.76 0.06
N ALA A 261 -18.76 -18.47 0.19
CA ALA A 261 -19.67 -17.49 0.76
C ALA A 261 -20.82 -17.10 -0.20
N ALA A 262 -20.58 -17.11 -1.51
CA ALA A 262 -21.61 -16.94 -2.53
C ALA A 262 -22.62 -18.11 -2.51
N GLY A 263 -22.12 -19.32 -2.26
CA GLY A 263 -22.89 -20.56 -2.36
C GLY A 263 -22.97 -21.08 -3.80
N THR A 264 -23.37 -22.33 -3.98
CA THR A 264 -23.60 -22.90 -5.31
C THR A 264 -24.85 -22.29 -5.91
N ALA A 265 -24.72 -21.61 -7.05
CA ALA A 265 -25.86 -21.16 -7.85
C ALA A 265 -26.69 -22.38 -8.28
N GLY A 266 -27.74 -22.71 -7.54
CA GLY A 266 -28.76 -23.65 -8.01
C GLY A 266 -29.59 -23.01 -9.12
N ASP A 267 -30.25 -23.83 -9.94
CA ASP A 267 -31.10 -23.41 -11.07
C ASP A 267 -32.24 -22.42 -10.72
N GLY A 268 -32.47 -22.11 -9.43
CA GLY A 268 -33.58 -21.31 -8.93
C GLY A 268 -33.28 -19.85 -8.55
N GLY A 269 -32.09 -19.32 -8.83
CA GLY A 269 -31.72 -17.94 -8.50
C GLY A 269 -30.67 -17.84 -7.39
N THR A 270 -29.68 -16.98 -7.59
CA THR A 270 -28.48 -16.80 -6.78
C THR A 270 -28.74 -15.99 -5.50
N MET A 271 -29.42 -16.59 -4.51
CA MET A 271 -29.40 -16.00 -3.17
C MET A 271 -28.04 -16.30 -2.51
N MET A 272 -27.26 -15.26 -2.24
CA MET A 272 -25.96 -15.34 -1.60
C MET A 272 -26.10 -15.87 -0.16
N GLN A 273 -25.41 -16.97 0.16
CA GLN A 273 -25.56 -17.65 1.46
C GLN A 273 -24.95 -16.87 2.64
N GLN A 274 -23.79 -16.23 2.44
CA GLN A 274 -23.05 -15.52 3.48
C GLN A 274 -22.60 -14.14 2.96
N PRO A 275 -23.50 -13.15 2.86
CA PRO A 275 -23.20 -11.88 2.21
C PRO A 275 -22.05 -11.12 2.88
N HIS A 276 -21.97 -11.14 4.21
CA HIS A 276 -20.92 -10.42 4.94
C HIS A 276 -19.54 -11.07 4.77
N VAL A 277 -19.47 -12.41 4.75
CA VAL A 277 -18.22 -13.13 4.47
C VAL A 277 -17.78 -12.87 3.04
N TRP A 278 -18.71 -12.88 2.09
CA TRP A 278 -18.42 -12.59 0.69
C TRP A 278 -17.85 -11.18 0.52
N VAL A 279 -18.44 -10.17 1.16
CA VAL A 279 -17.98 -8.77 1.09
C VAL A 279 -16.51 -8.67 1.50
N VAL A 280 -16.13 -9.27 2.63
CA VAL A 280 -14.74 -9.14 3.08
C VAL A 280 -13.79 -10.05 2.29
N ALA A 281 -14.24 -11.21 1.82
CA ALA A 281 -13.45 -12.08 0.95
C ALA A 281 -13.16 -11.40 -0.40
N ALA A 282 -14.15 -10.77 -1.03
CA ALA A 282 -14.00 -10.01 -2.27
C ALA A 282 -13.06 -8.80 -2.09
N LEU A 283 -13.15 -8.11 -0.95
CA LEU A 283 -12.24 -7.02 -0.63
C LEU A 283 -10.79 -7.51 -0.44
N ALA A 284 -10.61 -8.64 0.24
CA ALA A 284 -9.30 -9.24 0.46
C ALA A 284 -8.71 -9.84 -0.83
N GLU A 285 -9.55 -10.39 -1.71
CA GLU A 285 -9.19 -10.83 -3.07
C GLU A 285 -8.70 -9.63 -3.90
N THR A 286 -9.48 -8.56 -3.96
CA THR A 286 -9.11 -7.32 -4.67
C THR A 286 -7.78 -6.77 -4.18
N ARG A 287 -7.57 -6.73 -2.86
CA ARG A 287 -6.29 -6.34 -2.27
C ARG A 287 -5.17 -7.27 -2.70
N SER A 288 -5.42 -8.58 -2.74
CA SER A 288 -4.43 -9.58 -3.16
C SER A 288 -4.06 -9.43 -4.63
N VAL A 289 -5.02 -9.12 -5.52
CA VAL A 289 -4.76 -8.79 -6.93
C VAL A 289 -3.85 -7.57 -7.07
N LEU A 290 -4.11 -6.50 -6.31
CA LEU A 290 -3.24 -5.32 -6.32
C LEU A 290 -1.84 -5.62 -5.79
N LEU A 291 -1.73 -6.51 -4.80
CA LEU A 291 -0.46 -6.92 -4.21
C LEU A 291 0.29 -7.90 -5.10
N THR A 292 -0.36 -8.81 -5.82
CA THR A 292 0.32 -9.67 -6.81
C THR A 292 0.74 -8.84 -8.02
N GLY A 293 0.02 -7.75 -8.28
CA GLY A 293 0.28 -6.83 -9.38
C GLY A 293 0.11 -7.48 -10.75
N GLY A 294 -0.68 -8.57 -10.80
CA GLY A 294 -1.14 -9.19 -12.03
C GLY A 294 -2.07 -8.23 -12.75
N LEU A 295 -1.55 -7.50 -13.73
CA LEU A 295 -2.34 -6.54 -14.52
C LEU A 295 -3.53 -7.22 -15.23
N ALA A 296 -3.35 -8.48 -15.63
CA ALA A 296 -4.41 -9.30 -16.24
C ALA A 296 -5.63 -9.50 -15.32
N GLU A 297 -5.45 -9.47 -14.00
CA GLU A 297 -6.54 -9.66 -13.04
C GLU A 297 -7.17 -8.33 -12.59
N LEU A 298 -6.69 -7.19 -13.11
CA LEU A 298 -7.20 -5.87 -12.74
C LEU A 298 -8.65 -5.67 -13.20
N SER A 299 -9.06 -6.29 -14.32
CA SER A 299 -10.44 -6.31 -14.79
C SER A 299 -11.36 -7.02 -13.79
N THR A 300 -10.94 -8.16 -13.24
CA THR A 300 -11.65 -8.87 -12.17
C THR A 300 -11.75 -8.02 -10.91
N ALA A 301 -10.68 -7.33 -10.54
CA ALA A 301 -10.69 -6.41 -9.39
C ALA A 301 -11.68 -5.24 -9.58
N VAL A 302 -11.80 -4.69 -10.80
CA VAL A 302 -12.82 -3.67 -11.12
C VAL A 302 -14.23 -4.21 -10.91
N GLN A 303 -14.53 -5.39 -11.49
CA GLN A 303 -15.85 -6.02 -11.36
C GLN A 303 -16.20 -6.27 -9.89
N LEU A 304 -15.28 -6.84 -9.12
CA LEU A 304 -15.45 -7.07 -7.68
C LEU A 304 -15.76 -5.78 -6.92
N LEU A 305 -15.07 -4.69 -7.23
CA LEU A 305 -15.28 -3.40 -6.56
C LEU A 305 -16.59 -2.73 -6.93
N ASP A 306 -17.06 -2.92 -8.17
CA ASP A 306 -18.36 -2.45 -8.62
C ASP A 306 -19.48 -3.29 -7.95
N ASP A 307 -19.31 -4.61 -7.81
CA ASP A 307 -20.23 -5.49 -7.06
C ASP A 307 -20.27 -5.20 -5.54
N LEU A 308 -19.16 -4.72 -4.97
CA LEU A 308 -19.07 -4.29 -3.57
C LEU A 308 -19.69 -2.92 -3.31
N HIS A 309 -19.89 -2.10 -4.35
CA HIS A 309 -20.36 -0.73 -4.22
C HIS A 309 -21.70 -0.59 -3.47
N PRO A 310 -22.72 -1.44 -3.72
CA PRO A 310 -24.00 -1.37 -2.97
C PRO A 310 -23.84 -1.61 -1.47
N TYR A 311 -22.82 -2.35 -1.03
CA TYR A 311 -22.60 -2.70 0.38
C TYR A 311 -21.74 -1.69 1.13
N LEU A 312 -20.69 -1.17 0.48
CA LEU A 312 -19.64 -0.37 1.13
C LEU A 312 -19.54 1.07 0.59
N GLY A 313 -20.12 1.35 -0.58
CA GLY A 313 -20.00 2.62 -1.29
C GLY A 313 -21.01 3.69 -0.87
N VAL A 314 -22.14 3.29 -0.27
CA VAL A 314 -23.19 4.22 0.15
C VAL A 314 -22.92 4.72 1.58
N ASP A 315 -22.79 6.05 1.74
CA ASP A 315 -22.48 6.70 3.03
C ASP A 315 -23.67 6.69 4.01
N SER A 316 -24.89 6.48 3.52
CA SER A 316 -26.11 6.44 4.34
C SER A 316 -26.90 5.17 4.05
N PRO A 317 -27.43 4.47 5.08
CA PRO A 317 -28.42 3.46 4.83
C PRO A 317 -29.57 4.10 4.03
N PRO A 318 -30.11 3.43 3.01
CA PRO A 318 -31.23 3.98 2.25
C PRO A 318 -32.31 4.41 3.26
N PRO A 319 -32.87 5.64 3.14
CA PRO A 319 -33.92 6.06 4.03
C PRO A 319 -35.01 4.99 4.01
N PRO A 320 -35.61 4.63 5.17
CA PRO A 320 -36.67 3.64 5.20
C PRO A 320 -37.83 4.16 4.34
N SER A 321 -37.87 3.76 3.08
CA SER A 321 -38.89 4.19 2.13
C SER A 321 -40.23 3.77 2.71
N ALA A 322 -41.00 4.77 3.12
CA ALA A 322 -42.32 4.58 3.67
C ALA A 322 -43.19 3.81 2.66
N THR A 323 -44.01 2.88 3.18
CA THR A 323 -45.29 2.44 2.61
C THR A 323 -45.38 1.38 1.49
N THR A 324 -44.39 0.51 1.24
CA THR A 324 -44.68 -0.76 0.53
C THR A 324 -44.96 -1.90 1.51
N THR A 325 -46.21 -1.95 1.98
CA THR A 325 -46.80 -3.06 2.73
C THR A 325 -46.94 -4.32 1.87
N THR A 326 -45.90 -5.15 1.70
CA THR A 326 -46.08 -6.61 1.52
C THR A 326 -44.77 -7.42 1.63
N THR A 327 -44.69 -8.19 2.73
CA THR A 327 -44.09 -9.54 2.83
C THR A 327 -42.69 -9.80 2.29
N ALA A 328 -41.68 -9.25 2.98
CA ALA A 328 -40.50 -9.98 3.50
C ALA A 328 -39.63 -8.93 4.21
N ALA A 329 -39.42 -9.05 5.52
CA ALA A 329 -38.52 -8.14 6.22
C ALA A 329 -37.13 -8.24 5.56
N PRO A 330 -36.59 -7.16 4.97
CA PRO A 330 -35.25 -7.22 4.40
C PRO A 330 -34.29 -7.61 5.53
N ALA A 331 -33.41 -8.59 5.25
CA ALA A 331 -32.34 -8.97 6.17
C ALA A 331 -31.70 -7.70 6.72
N ARG A 332 -31.63 -7.57 8.06
CA ARG A 332 -31.10 -6.36 8.72
C ARG A 332 -29.80 -5.95 8.04
N ALA A 333 -29.73 -4.71 7.56
CA ALA A 333 -28.53 -4.18 6.96
C ALA A 333 -27.41 -4.25 8.01
N PHE A 334 -26.42 -5.11 7.77
CA PHE A 334 -25.23 -5.19 8.60
C PHE A 334 -24.44 -3.90 8.42
N ASP A 335 -24.25 -3.15 9.49
CA ASP A 335 -23.47 -1.93 9.43
C ASP A 335 -21.99 -2.27 9.43
N TYR A 336 -21.38 -2.13 8.24
CA TYR A 336 -19.95 -2.39 8.11
C TYR A 336 -19.14 -1.30 8.81
N PRO A 337 -18.09 -1.68 9.57
CA PRO A 337 -17.22 -0.71 10.23
C PRO A 337 -16.64 0.30 9.26
N LYS A 338 -16.53 1.54 9.73
CA LYS A 338 -15.99 2.68 8.98
C LYS A 338 -14.63 2.38 8.34
N SER A 339 -13.74 1.69 9.05
CA SER A 339 -12.42 1.29 8.55
C SER A 339 -12.50 0.40 7.30
N LEU A 340 -13.48 -0.51 7.23
CA LEU A 340 -13.72 -1.37 6.07
C LEU A 340 -14.26 -0.57 4.87
N LYS A 341 -15.21 0.34 5.13
CA LYS A 341 -15.76 1.27 4.13
C LYS A 341 -14.65 2.16 3.54
N VAL A 342 -13.74 2.67 4.36
CA VAL A 342 -12.58 3.46 3.90
C VAL A 342 -11.60 2.60 3.09
N LEU A 343 -11.28 1.39 3.56
CA LEU A 343 -10.40 0.47 2.85
C LEU A 343 -10.94 0.15 1.44
N TYR A 344 -12.24 -0.12 1.31
CA TYR A 344 -12.91 -0.26 0.02
C TYR A 344 -12.69 0.94 -0.89
N ARG A 345 -12.93 2.16 -0.40
CA ARG A 345 -12.77 3.37 -1.20
C ARG A 345 -11.32 3.55 -1.67
N PHE A 346 -10.33 3.24 -0.83
CA PHE A 346 -8.93 3.30 -1.25
C PHE A 346 -8.58 2.25 -2.30
N LEU A 347 -9.02 1.00 -2.15
CA LEU A 347 -8.82 -0.02 -3.17
C LEU A 347 -9.51 0.37 -4.49
N TYR A 348 -10.72 0.95 -4.42
CA TYR A 348 -11.44 1.51 -5.55
C TYR A 348 -10.64 2.61 -6.25
N CYS A 349 -10.13 3.59 -5.49
CA CYS A 349 -9.29 4.65 -6.03
C CYS A 349 -8.05 4.10 -6.73
N LEU A 350 -7.35 3.14 -6.11
CA LEU A 350 -6.13 2.55 -6.67
C LEU A 350 -6.43 1.79 -7.96
N VAL A 351 -7.41 0.89 -7.96
CA VAL A 351 -7.79 0.11 -9.15
C VAL A 351 -8.24 1.04 -10.28
N LYS A 352 -9.18 1.96 -10.02
CA LYS A 352 -9.68 2.89 -11.04
C LYS A 352 -8.59 3.85 -11.54
N SER A 353 -7.62 4.23 -10.70
CA SER A 353 -6.47 5.01 -11.16
C SER A 353 -5.55 4.23 -12.11
N GLN A 354 -5.36 2.94 -11.87
CA GLN A 354 -4.53 2.06 -12.70
C GLN A 354 -5.18 1.73 -14.05
N THR A 355 -6.51 1.64 -14.09
CA THR A 355 -7.30 1.45 -15.32
C THR A 355 -7.58 2.76 -16.07
N GLY A 356 -7.22 3.91 -15.51
CA GLY A 356 -7.36 5.23 -16.14
C GLY A 356 -8.67 5.97 -15.87
N HIS A 357 -9.53 5.45 -15.00
CA HIS A 357 -10.76 6.08 -14.52
C HIS A 357 -10.48 7.11 -13.40
N VAL A 358 -9.59 8.07 -13.65
CA VAL A 358 -9.08 9.00 -12.63
C VAL A 358 -10.16 9.93 -12.05
N LYS A 359 -11.21 10.26 -12.81
CA LYS A 359 -12.32 11.11 -12.31
C LYS A 359 -13.12 10.38 -11.23
N GLU A 360 -13.49 9.13 -11.47
CA GLU A 360 -14.18 8.27 -10.51
C GLU A 360 -13.31 8.05 -9.27
N ALA A 361 -12.01 7.74 -9.47
CA ALA A 361 -11.06 7.58 -8.38
C ALA A 361 -10.98 8.84 -7.49
N LYS A 362 -10.95 10.04 -8.07
CA LYS A 362 -10.93 11.31 -7.31
C LYS A 362 -12.23 11.57 -6.55
N ALA A 363 -13.38 11.26 -7.14
CA ALA A 363 -14.68 11.38 -6.46
C ALA A 363 -14.74 10.44 -5.26
N MET A 364 -14.29 9.19 -5.45
CA MET A 364 -14.23 8.19 -4.39
C MET A 364 -13.24 8.57 -3.28
N LEU A 365 -12.09 9.14 -3.64
CA LEU A 365 -11.10 9.63 -2.68
C LEU A 365 -11.65 10.75 -1.81
N LYS A 366 -12.44 11.66 -2.41
CA LYS A 366 -13.13 12.73 -1.67
C LYS A 366 -14.14 12.14 -0.67
N SER A 367 -14.88 11.09 -1.05
CA SER A 367 -15.77 10.37 -0.12
C SER A 367 -14.97 9.66 0.99
N ALA A 368 -13.80 9.09 0.66
CA ALA A 368 -12.93 8.45 1.66
C ALA A 368 -12.42 9.45 2.71
N HIS A 369 -12.00 10.65 2.30
CA HIS A 369 -11.62 11.74 3.21
C HIS A 369 -12.77 12.17 4.09
N ARG A 370 -13.96 12.39 3.51
CA ARG A 370 -15.16 12.72 4.28
C ARG A 370 -15.44 11.68 5.35
N LEU A 371 -15.38 10.39 5.00
CA LEU A 371 -15.52 9.33 5.99
C LEU A 371 -14.43 9.45 7.04
N LEU A 372 -13.16 9.49 6.67
CA LEU A 372 -12.05 9.58 7.63
C LEU A 372 -12.21 10.75 8.61
N ASP A 373 -12.67 11.90 8.13
CA ASP A 373 -12.87 13.14 8.91
C ASP A 373 -14.11 13.12 9.82
N LEU A 374 -15.09 12.22 9.60
CA LEU A 374 -16.20 12.06 10.55
C LEU A 374 -15.63 11.65 11.91
N GLU A 375 -16.04 12.30 12.99
CA GLU A 375 -15.65 11.87 14.33
C GLU A 375 -16.13 10.43 14.53
N GLU A 376 -15.26 9.58 15.08
CA GLU A 376 -15.65 8.23 15.46
C GLU A 376 -16.61 8.41 16.64
N GLU A 377 -17.90 8.15 16.40
CA GLU A 377 -18.87 8.08 17.50
C GLU A 377 -18.27 7.11 18.50
N VAL A 378 -17.98 7.61 19.70
CA VAL A 378 -17.41 6.80 20.77
C VAL A 378 -18.50 5.82 21.15
N GLU A 379 -18.54 4.67 20.46
CA GLU A 379 -19.39 3.55 20.82
C GLU A 379 -19.08 3.26 22.31
N GLU A 380 -20.11 3.34 23.15
CA GLU A 380 -20.02 3.25 24.60
C GLU A 380 -19.04 2.15 25.02
N GLU A 381 -17.93 2.52 25.70
CA GLU A 381 -16.82 1.76 26.34
C GLU A 381 -16.78 0.20 26.28
N GLY A 382 -17.29 -0.40 25.21
CA GLY A 382 -17.29 -1.80 24.94
C GLY A 382 -15.94 -2.19 24.36
N GLU A 383 -15.53 -3.44 24.59
CA GLU A 383 -14.29 -4.02 24.05
C GLU A 383 -14.34 -4.21 22.51
N VAL A 384 -14.77 -3.20 21.75
CA VAL A 384 -14.72 -3.21 20.29
C VAL A 384 -13.27 -2.99 19.90
N GLU A 385 -12.64 -4.05 19.40
CA GLU A 385 -11.28 -3.99 18.90
C GLU A 385 -11.25 -3.18 17.59
N PRO A 386 -10.66 -1.96 17.55
CA PRO A 386 -10.77 -1.05 16.40
C PRO A 386 -10.16 -1.62 15.10
N ASP A 387 -9.23 -2.57 15.24
CA ASP A 387 -8.45 -3.15 14.14
C ASP A 387 -9.04 -4.49 13.64
N ARG A 388 -10.17 -4.95 14.21
CA ARG A 388 -10.77 -6.24 13.87
C ARG A 388 -12.25 -6.10 13.58
N VAL A 389 -12.58 -6.39 12.33
CA VAL A 389 -13.96 -6.54 11.89
C VAL A 389 -14.39 -7.97 12.19
N ARG A 390 -15.37 -8.13 13.07
CA ARG A 390 -16.02 -9.41 13.35
C ARG A 390 -17.20 -9.56 12.40
N VAL A 391 -17.07 -10.50 11.48
CA VAL A 391 -18.10 -10.78 10.48
C VAL A 391 -18.90 -11.99 10.95
N PRO A 392 -20.23 -11.85 11.18
CA PRO A 392 -21.05 -12.98 11.58
C PRO A 392 -21.14 -13.98 10.43
N ILE A 393 -20.95 -15.26 10.76
CA ILE A 393 -21.28 -16.40 9.92
C ILE A 393 -22.65 -16.88 10.40
N VAL A 394 -23.67 -16.67 9.57
CA VAL A 394 -25.07 -16.93 9.92
C VAL A 394 -25.47 -18.35 9.54
N SER A 395 -26.49 -18.92 10.17
CA SER A 395 -26.98 -20.25 9.81
C SER A 395 -27.67 -20.22 8.44
N ALA A 396 -27.43 -21.23 7.60
CA ALA A 396 -28.16 -21.39 6.34
C ALA A 396 -29.68 -21.56 6.55
N THR A 397 -30.09 -22.09 7.70
CA THR A 397 -31.50 -22.28 8.05
C THR A 397 -32.15 -21.07 8.72
N ASP A 398 -31.35 -20.25 9.41
CA ASP A 398 -31.81 -19.06 10.12
C ASP A 398 -30.77 -17.94 10.02
N PRO A 399 -31.02 -16.92 9.18
CA PRO A 399 -30.08 -15.81 9.00
C PRO A 399 -29.88 -14.97 10.27
N ASN A 400 -30.75 -15.10 11.29
CA ASN A 400 -30.58 -14.41 12.57
C ASN A 400 -29.68 -15.18 13.54
N GLN A 401 -29.43 -16.46 13.30
CA GLN A 401 -28.59 -17.28 14.16
C GLN A 401 -27.12 -17.13 13.75
N VAL A 402 -26.34 -16.38 14.53
CA VAL A 402 -24.88 -16.33 14.38
C VAL A 402 -24.27 -17.61 14.92
N VAL A 403 -23.62 -18.38 14.06
CA VAL A 403 -23.02 -19.67 14.40
C VAL A 403 -21.56 -19.48 14.79
N ALA A 404 -20.86 -18.61 14.07
CA ALA A 404 -19.48 -18.29 14.32
C ALA A 404 -19.19 -16.85 13.88
N GLU A 405 -18.03 -16.33 14.26
CA GLU A 405 -17.55 -15.03 13.83
C GLU A 405 -16.22 -15.20 13.10
N LEU A 406 -16.08 -14.54 11.95
CA LEU A 406 -14.83 -14.42 11.23
C LEU A 406 -14.19 -13.09 11.59
N ALA A 407 -13.07 -13.15 12.30
CA ALA A 407 -12.30 -11.96 12.68
C ALA A 407 -11.28 -11.58 11.59
N ILE A 408 -11.53 -10.47 10.90
CA ILE A 408 -10.66 -9.96 9.85
C ILE A 408 -9.93 -8.74 10.36
N GLN A 409 -8.61 -8.75 10.20
CA GLN A 409 -7.80 -7.61 10.58
C GLN A 409 -7.89 -6.55 9.49
N VAL A 410 -8.36 -5.37 9.86
CA VAL A 410 -8.44 -4.20 9.00
C VAL A 410 -7.42 -3.18 9.52
N PRO A 411 -6.73 -2.41 8.64
CA PRO A 411 -5.85 -1.37 9.12
C PRO A 411 -6.62 -0.38 10.02
N PRO A 412 -6.06 0.03 11.16
CA PRO A 412 -6.70 0.99 12.05
C PRO A 412 -6.94 2.32 11.34
N HIS A 413 -7.88 3.12 11.86
CA HIS A 413 -8.24 4.43 11.30
C HIS A 413 -7.02 5.33 11.08
N HIS A 414 -6.09 5.47 12.04
CA HIS A 414 -4.90 6.32 11.86
C HIS A 414 -3.94 5.82 10.77
N VAL A 415 -3.85 4.50 10.54
CA VAL A 415 -3.06 3.94 9.42
C VAL A 415 -3.76 4.24 8.10
N LEU A 416 -5.08 4.11 8.04
CA LEU A 416 -5.87 4.50 6.87
C LEU A 416 -5.76 6.01 6.60
N TYR A 417 -5.79 6.84 7.63
CA TYR A 417 -5.60 8.28 7.54
C TYR A 417 -4.21 8.63 7.00
N SER A 418 -3.18 7.98 7.53
CA SER A 418 -1.82 8.12 7.00
C SER A 418 -1.77 7.71 5.53
N PHE A 419 -2.32 6.54 5.19
CA PHE A 419 -2.39 6.07 3.82
C PHE A 419 -3.13 7.04 2.88
N ALA A 420 -4.11 7.79 3.39
CA ALA A 420 -4.81 8.81 2.63
C ALA A 420 -3.85 9.86 2.05
N PHE A 421 -2.79 10.25 2.77
CA PHE A 421 -1.76 11.17 2.24
C PHE A 421 -1.05 10.61 1.01
N LEU A 422 -0.76 9.30 1.01
CA LEU A 422 -0.12 8.63 -0.10
C LEU A 422 -1.05 8.53 -1.32
N VAL A 423 -2.32 8.16 -1.11
CA VAL A 423 -3.31 8.08 -2.21
C VAL A 423 -3.66 9.47 -2.75
N SER A 424 -3.58 10.49 -1.89
CA SER A 424 -3.90 11.88 -2.23
C SER A 424 -2.72 12.67 -2.78
N SER A 425 -1.53 12.07 -2.88
CA SER A 425 -0.34 12.75 -3.39
C SER A 425 -0.59 13.10 -4.86
N ASN A 426 -1.10 14.31 -5.07
CA ASN A 426 -1.35 14.88 -6.37
C ASN A 426 -0.07 15.62 -6.80
N PRO A 427 0.33 15.53 -8.07
CA PRO A 427 1.38 16.36 -8.64
C PRO A 427 1.37 17.86 -8.28
N ARG A 428 0.20 18.39 -7.88
CA ARG A 428 0.00 19.79 -7.51
C ARG A 428 0.36 20.12 -6.07
N SER A 429 0.45 19.16 -5.16
CA SER A 429 0.61 19.45 -3.72
C SER A 429 1.70 18.58 -3.08
N ILE A 430 2.78 19.25 -2.66
CA ILE A 430 3.82 18.67 -1.79
C ILE A 430 3.35 18.55 -0.33
N LEU A 431 2.29 19.27 0.05
CA LEU A 431 1.77 19.30 1.42
C LEU A 431 1.33 17.91 1.90
N PHE A 432 0.70 17.11 1.02
CA PHE A 432 0.23 15.77 1.42
C PHE A 432 1.38 14.83 1.80
N PRO A 433 2.42 14.62 0.96
CA PRO A 433 3.53 13.78 1.37
C PRO A 433 4.31 14.36 2.57
N GLU A 434 4.46 15.67 2.69
CA GLU A 434 5.10 16.29 3.87
C GLU A 434 4.33 16.01 5.17
N GLU A 435 3.00 16.19 5.15
CA GLU A 435 2.16 15.88 6.31
C GLU A 435 2.15 14.39 6.62
N GLY A 436 2.13 13.55 5.57
CA GLY A 436 2.26 12.10 5.71
C GLY A 436 3.58 11.69 6.36
N ILE A 437 4.70 12.32 5.97
CA ILE A 437 6.03 12.08 6.56
C ILE A 437 6.00 12.48 8.03
N ARG A 438 5.47 13.67 8.34
CA ARG A 438 5.37 14.16 9.72
C ARG A 438 4.53 13.23 10.59
N THR A 439 3.40 12.77 10.07
CA THR A 439 2.47 11.85 10.76
C THR A 439 3.15 10.51 11.03
N ALA A 440 3.70 9.85 10.00
CA ALA A 440 4.39 8.57 10.18
C ALA A 440 5.66 8.67 11.06
N GLN A 441 6.41 9.76 10.96
CA GLN A 441 7.51 10.02 11.92
C GLN A 441 6.98 10.22 13.34
N GLY A 442 5.82 10.86 13.49
CA GLY A 442 5.09 10.94 14.77
C GLY A 442 4.78 9.56 15.35
N GLN A 443 4.32 8.62 14.53
CA GLN A 443 4.05 7.22 14.90
C GLN A 443 5.33 6.48 15.27
N LEU A 444 6.38 6.55 14.44
CA LEU A 444 7.68 5.90 14.71
C LEU A 444 8.35 6.44 15.99
N ASN A 445 8.14 7.72 16.30
CA ASN A 445 8.65 8.34 17.51
C ASN A 445 7.73 8.17 18.73
N GLY A 446 6.58 7.49 18.59
CA GLY A 446 5.61 7.29 19.66
C GLY A 446 4.95 8.57 20.16
N ARG A 447 4.93 9.64 19.34
CA ARG A 447 4.23 10.89 19.63
C ARG A 447 2.74 10.77 19.35
N GLU A 448 2.38 9.99 18.35
CA GLU A 448 1.00 9.64 18.01
C GLU A 448 0.56 8.38 18.75
N ALA A 449 -0.75 8.26 18.98
CA ALA A 449 -1.32 7.07 19.58
C ALA A 449 -1.11 5.89 18.64
N LEU A 450 -0.38 4.88 19.10
CA LEU A 450 -0.27 3.62 18.39
C LEU A 450 -1.59 2.86 18.48
N PRO A 451 -1.89 1.97 17.51
CA PRO A 451 -3.07 1.11 17.59
C PRO A 451 -3.08 0.31 18.88
N LEU A 452 -4.22 -0.29 19.22
CA LEU A 452 -4.32 -1.23 20.33
C LEU A 452 -3.23 -2.31 20.20
N VAL A 453 -2.20 -2.19 21.02
CA VAL A 453 -1.05 -3.08 20.99
C VAL A 453 -1.41 -4.35 21.74
N ARG A 454 -1.46 -5.48 21.02
CA ARG A 454 -1.87 -6.77 21.61
C ARG A 454 -0.71 -7.61 22.12
N SER A 455 0.45 -7.45 21.49
CA SER A 455 1.68 -8.15 21.81
C SER A 455 2.87 -7.26 21.51
N LEU A 456 4.02 -7.60 22.08
CA LEU A 456 5.26 -6.91 21.77
C LEU A 456 5.60 -6.99 20.26
N ALA A 457 5.41 -8.15 19.64
CA ALA A 457 5.56 -8.25 18.19
C ALA A 457 4.60 -7.37 17.41
N SER A 458 3.38 -7.13 17.89
CA SER A 458 2.48 -6.23 17.17
C SER A 458 3.07 -4.80 17.05
N ILE A 459 3.80 -4.33 18.08
CA ILE A 459 4.57 -3.07 18.01
C ILE A 459 5.63 -3.18 16.91
N SER A 460 6.45 -4.23 16.97
CA SER A 460 7.55 -4.40 16.03
C SER A 460 7.06 -4.54 14.58
N THR A 461 6.00 -5.31 14.35
CA THR A 461 5.35 -5.49 13.05
C THR A 461 4.72 -4.19 12.56
N HIS A 462 4.07 -3.42 13.43
CA HIS A 462 3.52 -2.11 13.07
C HIS A 462 4.63 -1.11 12.68
N LEU A 463 5.70 -1.03 13.47
CA LEU A 463 6.85 -0.17 13.16
C LEU A 463 7.51 -0.59 11.84
N ARG A 464 7.69 -1.90 11.60
CA ARG A 464 8.21 -2.41 10.32
C ARG A 464 7.27 -2.09 9.15
N ALA A 465 5.96 -2.16 9.35
CA ALA A 465 4.98 -1.83 8.32
C ALA A 465 4.94 -0.33 7.98
N ALA A 466 5.24 0.55 8.95
CA ALA A 466 5.29 1.99 8.74
C ALA A 466 6.49 2.44 7.89
N VAL A 467 7.59 1.68 7.87
CA VAL A 467 8.82 2.08 7.18
C VAL A 467 8.67 2.10 5.65
N PRO A 468 8.18 1.05 4.97
CA PRO A 468 7.95 1.12 3.53
C PRO A 468 7.00 2.26 3.15
N TYR A 469 5.98 2.53 3.97
CA TYR A 469 5.08 3.66 3.77
C TYR A 469 5.84 5.00 3.82
N LEU A 470 6.68 5.21 4.84
CA LEU A 470 7.48 6.42 4.98
C LEU A 470 8.49 6.59 3.84
N VAL A 471 9.16 5.50 3.44
CA VAL A 471 10.06 5.48 2.27
C VAL A 471 9.31 5.89 1.01
N ARG A 472 8.11 5.38 0.77
CA ARG A 472 7.27 5.77 -0.38
C ARG A 472 6.85 7.23 -0.36
N LEU A 473 6.56 7.80 0.81
CA LEU A 473 6.27 9.23 0.91
C LEU A 473 7.49 10.09 0.55
N HIS A 474 8.68 9.73 1.03
CA HIS A 474 9.93 10.41 0.64
C HIS A 474 10.19 10.28 -0.86
N LEU A 475 9.96 9.10 -1.45
CA LEU A 475 10.10 8.88 -2.89
C LEU A 475 9.11 9.72 -3.71
N ASN A 476 7.86 9.80 -3.28
CA ASN A 476 6.85 10.64 -3.91
C ASN A 476 7.22 12.11 -3.80
N LEU A 477 7.66 12.57 -2.63
CA LEU A 477 8.10 13.95 -2.43
C LEU A 477 9.31 14.29 -3.30
N ALA A 478 10.33 13.41 -3.33
CA ALA A 478 11.49 13.57 -4.21
C ALA A 478 11.09 13.65 -5.69
N SER A 479 10.13 12.82 -6.14
CA SER A 479 9.60 12.86 -7.50
C SER A 479 8.90 14.18 -7.80
N LEU A 480 8.07 14.69 -6.87
CA LEU A 480 7.39 15.98 -6.99
C LEU A 480 8.38 17.15 -7.03
N LEU A 481 9.40 17.13 -6.18
CA LEU A 481 10.45 18.14 -6.12
C LEU A 481 11.31 18.12 -7.39
N THR A 482 11.64 16.94 -7.91
CA THR A 482 12.31 16.78 -9.21
C THR A 482 11.49 17.41 -10.34
N MET A 483 10.18 17.15 -10.38
CA MET A 483 9.27 17.76 -11.34
C MET A 483 9.12 19.28 -11.19
N ARG A 484 9.45 19.83 -10.02
CA ARG A 484 9.48 21.27 -9.71
C ARG A 484 10.88 21.88 -9.81
N SER A 485 11.86 21.13 -10.29
CA SER A 485 13.28 21.55 -10.36
C SER A 485 13.96 21.86 -9.03
N ALA A 486 13.41 21.41 -7.90
CA ALA A 486 14.03 21.48 -6.57
C ALA A 486 14.92 20.26 -6.32
N TYR A 487 16.00 20.14 -7.09
CA TYR A 487 16.82 18.91 -7.14
C TYR A 487 17.55 18.60 -5.83
N SER A 488 18.09 19.61 -5.12
CA SER A 488 18.79 19.41 -3.84
C SER A 488 17.87 18.85 -2.75
N GLU A 489 16.66 19.41 -2.63
CA GLU A 489 15.64 18.90 -1.70
C GLU A 489 15.19 17.48 -2.08
N ALA A 490 15.05 17.19 -3.38
CA ALA A 490 14.76 15.84 -3.85
C ALA A 490 15.85 14.84 -3.44
N GLU A 491 17.13 15.18 -3.61
CA GLU A 491 18.26 14.35 -3.18
C GLU A 491 18.26 14.12 -1.66
N SER A 492 17.96 15.15 -0.86
CA SER A 492 17.84 15.03 0.59
C SER A 492 16.79 13.97 0.99
N HIS A 493 15.61 14.00 0.37
CA HIS A 493 14.59 12.98 0.66
C HIS A 493 14.94 11.59 0.15
N LEU A 494 15.67 11.47 -0.97
CA LEU A 494 16.21 10.17 -1.41
C LEU A 494 17.24 9.61 -0.40
N LEU A 495 18.08 10.47 0.19
CA LEU A 495 19.02 10.08 1.24
C LEU A 495 18.29 9.65 2.54
N GLU A 496 17.23 10.37 2.93
CA GLU A 496 16.38 9.98 4.07
C GLU A 496 15.71 8.62 3.83
N ALA A 497 15.17 8.39 2.62
CA ALA A 497 14.59 7.11 2.23
C ALA A 497 15.60 5.96 2.35
N VAL A 498 16.84 6.15 1.88
CA VAL A 498 17.93 5.16 2.03
C VAL A 498 18.27 4.93 3.51
N THR A 499 18.34 6.00 4.30
CA THR A 499 18.69 5.92 5.73
C THR A 499 17.64 5.14 6.51
N LEU A 500 16.36 5.41 6.25
CA LEU A 500 15.23 4.67 6.83
C LEU A 500 15.28 3.20 6.43
N LEU A 501 15.46 2.91 5.14
CA LEU A 501 15.50 1.54 4.66
C LEU A 501 16.66 0.74 5.27
N ARG A 502 17.84 1.36 5.40
CA ARG A 502 19.01 0.75 6.06
C ARG A 502 18.79 0.51 7.56
N ALA A 503 18.17 1.46 8.26
CA ALA A 503 17.94 1.36 9.70
C ALA A 503 17.00 0.21 10.08
N PHE A 504 16.07 -0.16 9.20
CA PHE A 504 15.03 -1.16 9.46
C PHE A 504 15.19 -2.48 8.71
N ALA A 505 16.21 -2.60 7.86
CA ALA A 505 16.52 -3.85 7.19
C ALA A 505 16.97 -4.91 8.21
N CYS A 506 16.07 -5.87 8.45
CA CYS A 506 16.33 -7.01 9.33
C CYS A 506 17.39 -7.92 8.67
N GLY A 507 18.51 -8.21 9.35
CA GLY A 507 19.49 -9.21 8.89
C GLY A 507 20.93 -8.72 8.62
N GLY A 508 21.30 -7.49 9.00
CA GLY A 508 22.66 -6.99 8.84
C GLY A 508 22.94 -6.41 7.43
N GLY A 509 24.12 -5.77 7.29
CA GLY A 509 24.41 -4.59 6.45
C GLY A 509 24.08 -4.56 4.95
N LYS A 510 23.51 -5.62 4.35
CA LYS A 510 23.10 -5.65 2.94
C LYS A 510 21.69 -6.18 2.67
N ALA A 511 20.89 -6.51 3.69
CA ALA A 511 19.52 -7.00 3.48
C ALA A 511 18.64 -6.00 2.71
N TRP A 512 18.84 -4.70 2.95
CA TRP A 512 18.14 -3.62 2.24
C TRP A 512 18.40 -3.63 0.73
N GLU A 513 19.56 -4.10 0.25
CA GLU A 513 19.86 -4.16 -1.19
C GLU A 513 18.93 -5.11 -1.97
N LYS A 514 18.18 -5.98 -1.28
CA LYS A 514 17.18 -6.85 -1.90
C LYS A 514 15.76 -6.28 -1.82
N ASP A 515 15.56 -5.18 -1.10
CA ASP A 515 14.26 -4.58 -0.91
C ASP A 515 13.76 -3.89 -2.20
N PRO A 516 12.50 -4.13 -2.63
CA PRO A 516 11.91 -3.49 -3.82
C PRO A 516 12.01 -1.96 -3.81
N GLU A 517 11.88 -1.34 -2.65
CA GLU A 517 11.89 0.11 -2.51
C GLU A 517 13.26 0.68 -2.91
N THR A 518 14.32 -0.13 -2.82
CA THR A 518 15.63 0.27 -3.32
C THR A 518 15.62 0.50 -4.83
N ASN A 519 14.87 -0.28 -5.60
CA ASN A 519 14.76 -0.05 -7.05
C ASN A 519 14.09 1.30 -7.34
N LEU A 520 13.09 1.68 -6.54
CA LEU A 520 12.45 2.99 -6.65
C LEU A 520 13.38 4.14 -6.22
N ILE A 521 14.20 3.93 -5.18
CA ILE A 521 15.25 4.87 -4.79
C ILE A 521 16.25 5.08 -5.92
N VAL A 522 16.77 4.00 -6.53
CA VAL A 522 17.71 4.11 -7.67
C VAL A 522 17.05 4.80 -8.85
N LEU A 523 15.77 4.51 -9.14
CA LEU A 523 15.02 5.20 -10.17
C LEU A 523 14.87 6.70 -9.87
N GLY A 524 14.57 7.08 -8.62
CA GLY A 524 14.51 8.48 -8.19
C GLY A 524 15.84 9.20 -8.36
N TRP A 525 16.95 8.56 -7.98
CA TRP A 525 18.31 9.09 -8.23
C TRP A 525 18.57 9.30 -9.72
N ALA A 526 18.25 8.30 -10.56
CA ALA A 526 18.38 8.43 -12.00
C ALA A 526 17.56 9.60 -12.54
N GLN A 527 16.31 9.78 -12.09
CA GLN A 527 15.45 10.88 -12.52
C GLN A 527 16.03 12.26 -12.17
N VAL A 528 16.55 12.43 -10.96
CA VAL A 528 17.21 13.68 -10.55
C VAL A 528 18.43 13.95 -11.43
N ARG A 529 19.27 12.94 -11.65
CA ARG A 529 20.50 13.06 -12.45
C ARG A 529 20.21 13.35 -13.93
N ILE A 530 19.18 12.72 -14.52
CA ILE A 530 18.71 13.05 -15.88
C ILE A 530 18.26 14.51 -15.95
N ALA A 531 17.52 14.98 -14.95
CA ALA A 531 17.02 16.35 -14.93
C ALA A 531 18.16 17.39 -14.78
N ARG A 532 19.23 17.05 -14.05
CA ARG A 532 20.46 17.85 -13.94
C ARG A 532 21.30 17.80 -15.22
N ALA A 533 21.44 16.64 -15.85
CA ALA A 533 22.11 16.50 -17.15
C ALA A 533 21.44 17.34 -18.24
N ALA A 534 20.12 17.33 -18.29
CA ALA A 534 19.37 18.18 -19.22
C ALA A 534 19.55 19.69 -18.96
N ARG A 535 20.00 20.09 -17.76
CA ARG A 535 20.25 21.49 -17.39
C ARG A 535 21.69 21.92 -17.65
N GLU A 536 22.64 21.16 -17.12
CA GLU A 536 24.04 21.58 -16.95
C GLU A 536 24.98 20.83 -17.91
N GLY A 537 24.48 19.79 -18.60
CA GLY A 537 25.31 18.79 -19.26
C GLY A 537 26.15 17.94 -18.30
N ALA A 538 26.07 18.22 -16.99
CA ALA A 538 26.72 17.46 -15.92
C ALA A 538 25.83 16.29 -15.47
N ASP A 539 26.42 15.23 -14.95
CA ASP A 539 25.71 14.06 -14.38
C ASP A 539 25.09 13.07 -15.38
N GLU A 540 25.27 13.23 -16.68
CA GLU A 540 24.74 12.28 -17.68
C GLU A 540 25.28 10.85 -17.47
N ALA A 541 26.58 10.73 -17.21
CA ALA A 541 27.23 9.46 -16.90
C ALA A 541 26.68 8.82 -15.61
N GLU A 542 26.40 9.64 -14.58
CA GLU A 542 25.81 9.16 -13.33
C GLU A 542 24.36 8.71 -13.53
N ALA A 543 23.58 9.44 -14.33
CA ALA A 543 22.23 9.06 -14.74
C ALA A 543 22.24 7.71 -15.46
N GLN A 544 23.13 7.54 -16.44
CA GLN A 544 23.29 6.28 -17.15
C GLN A 544 23.68 5.14 -16.19
N GLN A 545 24.67 5.36 -15.31
CA GLN A 545 25.10 4.35 -14.35
C GLN A 545 23.96 3.93 -13.41
N ALA A 546 23.16 4.88 -12.92
CA ALA A 546 22.01 4.59 -12.06
C ALA A 546 20.94 3.76 -12.79
N LEU A 547 20.64 4.11 -14.06
CA LEU A 547 19.71 3.35 -14.88
C LEU A 547 20.23 1.95 -15.23
N GLU A 548 21.52 1.80 -15.54
CA GLU A 548 22.16 0.50 -15.76
C GLU A 548 22.09 -0.36 -14.50
N ALA A 549 22.37 0.22 -13.33
CA ALA A 549 22.25 -0.47 -12.05
C ALA A 549 20.81 -0.91 -11.79
N LEU A 550 19.82 -0.07 -12.08
CA LEU A 550 18.39 -0.41 -11.98
C LEU A 550 18.03 -1.57 -12.93
N LEU A 551 18.37 -1.46 -14.21
CA LEU A 551 18.08 -2.49 -15.20
C LEU A 551 18.78 -3.80 -14.86
N TRP A 552 20.04 -3.76 -14.41
CA TRP A 552 20.77 -4.95 -13.98
C TRP A 552 20.13 -5.63 -12.77
N ARG A 553 19.72 -4.85 -11.76
CA ARG A 553 19.04 -5.37 -10.56
C ARG A 553 17.68 -6.00 -10.88
N THR A 554 16.96 -5.42 -11.82
CA THR A 554 15.60 -5.85 -12.20
C THR A 554 15.59 -6.93 -13.30
N THR A 555 16.70 -7.15 -13.99
CA THR A 555 16.88 -8.22 -14.98
C THR A 555 17.37 -9.51 -14.37
N ARG A 556 18.17 -9.44 -13.29
CA ARG A 556 18.76 -10.62 -12.67
C ARG A 556 17.64 -11.56 -12.20
N PRO A 557 17.46 -12.74 -12.83
CA PRO A 557 16.50 -13.71 -12.35
C PRO A 557 16.90 -14.07 -10.93
N GLY A 558 15.96 -14.00 -9.99
CA GLY A 558 16.24 -14.32 -8.59
C GLY A 558 16.87 -15.71 -8.49
N GLY A 559 18.19 -15.77 -8.26
CA GLY A 559 18.87 -16.96 -7.72
C GLY A 559 19.25 -18.09 -8.70
N GLY A 560 19.95 -17.79 -9.79
CA GLY A 560 20.76 -18.78 -10.54
C GLY A 560 22.26 -18.80 -10.19
N GLY A 561 22.66 -18.22 -9.04
CA GLY A 561 24.06 -18.17 -8.63
C GLY A 561 24.51 -19.47 -7.98
N GLY A 562 25.23 -20.31 -8.73
CA GLY A 562 25.69 -21.63 -8.29
C GLY A 562 26.62 -21.61 -7.07
N GLY A 563 26.46 -22.64 -6.23
CA GLY A 563 27.57 -23.35 -5.57
C GLY A 563 28.16 -22.78 -4.27
N GLY A 564 27.86 -21.56 -3.85
CA GLY A 564 28.42 -21.01 -2.60
C GLY A 564 27.51 -21.23 -1.39
N GLY A 565 27.78 -22.23 -0.56
CA GLY A 565 26.98 -22.67 0.61
C GLY A 565 26.87 -21.68 1.79
N GLY A 566 26.58 -20.40 1.53
CA GLY A 566 26.31 -19.40 2.57
C GLY A 566 24.81 -19.20 2.78
N ALA A 567 24.30 -19.64 3.93
CA ALA A 567 22.90 -19.53 4.38
C ALA A 567 22.49 -18.08 4.74
N ALA A 568 22.58 -17.14 3.78
CA ALA A 568 22.14 -15.76 3.96
C ALA A 568 20.93 -15.45 3.06
N GLY A 569 19.77 -15.27 3.71
CA GLY A 569 18.42 -15.23 3.14
C GLY A 569 18.23 -14.37 1.88
N GLN A 570 17.51 -14.93 0.90
CA GLN A 570 16.99 -14.24 -0.28
C GLN A 570 15.47 -14.17 -0.18
N LEU A 571 14.91 -12.96 -0.06
CA LEU A 571 13.48 -12.67 -0.14
C LEU A 571 13.04 -12.58 -1.61
N PRO A 572 12.03 -13.35 -2.05
CA PRO A 572 11.17 -12.99 -3.17
C PRO A 572 9.75 -12.71 -2.69
N THR A 573 9.18 -11.58 -3.09
CA THR A 573 7.76 -11.25 -2.87
C THR A 573 7.16 -10.81 -4.19
N VAL A 574 6.03 -11.40 -4.61
CA VAL A 574 5.43 -11.15 -5.95
C VAL A 574 4.92 -9.71 -6.12
N ALA A 575 4.64 -8.97 -5.03
CA ALA A 575 4.40 -7.52 -5.07
C ALA A 575 5.61 -6.70 -5.55
N VAL A 576 6.82 -7.25 -5.34
CA VAL A 576 8.06 -6.74 -5.90
C VAL A 576 7.99 -6.82 -7.41
N GLU A 577 7.40 -7.87 -8.00
CA GLU A 577 7.43 -8.06 -9.44
C GLU A 577 6.72 -6.94 -10.18
N SER A 578 5.53 -6.50 -9.75
CA SER A 578 4.83 -5.41 -10.47
C SER A 578 5.50 -4.04 -10.29
N THR A 579 5.88 -3.68 -9.06
CA THR A 579 6.57 -2.41 -8.78
C THR A 579 7.95 -2.39 -9.47
N THR A 580 8.68 -3.49 -9.42
CA THR A 580 9.99 -3.67 -10.05
C THR A 580 9.87 -3.72 -11.56
N THR A 581 8.84 -4.36 -12.11
CA THR A 581 8.57 -4.39 -13.55
C THR A 581 8.23 -3.00 -14.06
N MET A 582 7.39 -2.25 -13.34
CA MET A 582 7.08 -0.87 -13.70
C MET A 582 8.33 0.02 -13.59
N ALA A 583 9.09 -0.07 -12.50
CA ALA A 583 10.35 0.66 -12.33
C ALA A 583 11.36 0.31 -13.44
N ARG A 584 11.46 -0.98 -13.81
CA ARG A 584 12.29 -1.47 -14.91
C ARG A 584 11.86 -0.90 -16.26
N ARG A 585 10.56 -0.87 -16.54
CA ARG A 585 10.01 -0.29 -17.77
C ARG A 585 10.25 1.21 -17.86
N ILE A 586 10.01 1.94 -16.76
CA ILE A 586 10.31 3.38 -16.69
C ILE A 586 11.81 3.61 -16.86
N GLY A 587 12.65 2.82 -16.19
CA GLY A 587 14.10 2.88 -16.33
C GLY A 587 14.59 2.59 -17.74
N ALA A 588 13.99 1.60 -18.42
CA ALA A 588 14.32 1.25 -19.79
C ALA A 588 13.93 2.38 -20.77
N LEU A 589 12.75 2.97 -20.59
CA LEU A 589 12.33 4.13 -21.37
C LEU A 589 13.23 5.35 -21.11
N ALA A 590 13.60 5.61 -19.86
CA ALA A 590 14.51 6.70 -19.50
C ALA A 590 15.90 6.50 -20.13
N MET A 591 16.41 5.26 -20.12
CA MET A 591 17.66 4.90 -20.78
C MET A 591 17.57 5.09 -22.30
N LEU A 592 16.46 4.68 -22.91
CA LEU A 592 16.21 4.87 -24.34
C LEU A 592 16.24 6.36 -24.70
N LEU A 593 15.54 7.20 -23.93
CA LEU A 593 15.53 8.65 -24.12
C LEU A 593 16.93 9.27 -24.00
N LEU A 594 17.70 8.85 -22.98
CA LEU A 594 19.07 9.32 -22.79
C LEU A 594 19.94 8.98 -24.00
N ARG A 595 19.91 7.71 -24.44
CA ARG A 595 20.67 7.23 -25.62
C ARG A 595 20.31 7.97 -26.90
N LEU A 596 19.03 8.20 -27.14
CA LEU A 596 18.56 8.93 -28.31
C LEU A 596 18.95 10.41 -28.28
N SER A 597 19.17 10.99 -27.08
CA SER A 597 19.62 12.38 -26.94
C SER A 597 21.12 12.57 -27.12
N THR A 598 21.92 11.54 -26.85
CA THR A 598 23.39 11.60 -26.82
C THR A 598 24.05 11.19 -28.12
N ASP A 599 23.34 10.46 -28.99
CA ASP A 599 23.91 10.01 -30.26
C ASP A 599 23.98 11.20 -31.23
N GLU A 600 25.13 11.88 -31.25
CA GLU A 600 25.43 12.98 -32.18
C GLU A 600 25.47 12.52 -33.66
N LYS A 601 25.41 11.22 -33.92
CA LYS A 601 25.42 10.70 -35.28
C LYS A 601 24.20 11.20 -36.06
N PRO A 602 24.38 11.62 -37.32
CA PRO A 602 23.26 12.08 -38.13
C PRO A 602 22.21 10.97 -38.25
N MET A 603 20.97 11.34 -37.89
CA MET A 603 19.79 10.47 -37.79
C MET A 603 19.53 9.63 -39.06
N SER A 604 20.08 10.04 -40.21
CA SER A 604 19.96 9.34 -41.50
C SER A 604 20.61 7.95 -41.54
N THR A 605 21.51 7.63 -40.61
CA THR A 605 22.13 6.28 -40.51
C THR A 605 21.59 5.45 -39.34
N PHE A 606 20.85 6.07 -38.42
CA PHE A 606 20.34 5.40 -37.24
C PHE A 606 19.07 4.62 -37.59
N THR A 607 19.17 3.30 -37.58
CA THR A 607 17.99 2.44 -37.54
C THR A 607 17.92 1.84 -36.14
N ALA A 608 16.91 2.24 -35.36
CA ALA A 608 16.67 1.74 -34.00
C ALA A 608 16.61 0.20 -33.95
N SER A 609 16.25 -0.43 -35.07
CA SER A 609 16.22 -1.88 -35.25
C SER A 609 17.59 -2.55 -35.34
N GLN A 610 18.69 -1.83 -35.53
CA GLN A 610 20.04 -2.41 -35.64
C GLN A 610 20.81 -2.41 -34.31
N ASP A 611 20.57 -1.44 -33.43
CA ASP A 611 21.23 -1.38 -32.12
C ASP A 611 20.68 -2.47 -31.18
N PRO A 612 21.49 -3.45 -30.75
CA PRO A 612 21.05 -4.52 -29.86
C PRO A 612 20.59 -3.99 -28.49
N VAL A 613 21.15 -2.88 -28.01
CA VAL A 613 20.78 -2.27 -26.73
C VAL A 613 19.39 -1.65 -26.84
N VAL A 614 19.14 -0.87 -27.89
CA VAL A 614 17.81 -0.26 -28.15
C VAL A 614 16.75 -1.35 -28.28
N ARG A 615 17.04 -2.43 -29.01
CA ARG A 615 16.13 -3.58 -29.11
C ARG A 615 15.83 -4.19 -27.74
N SER A 616 16.85 -4.43 -26.92
CA SER A 616 16.67 -4.98 -25.57
C SER A 616 15.86 -4.07 -24.64
N LEU A 617 16.04 -2.75 -24.76
CA LEU A 617 15.25 -1.76 -24.03
C LEU A 617 13.79 -1.76 -24.50
N LEU A 618 13.55 -1.77 -25.82
CA LEU A 618 12.21 -1.88 -26.39
C LEU A 618 11.51 -3.17 -25.97
N ASP A 619 12.22 -4.30 -26.00
CA ASP A 619 11.70 -5.57 -25.52
C ASP A 619 11.33 -5.45 -24.04
N THR A 620 12.20 -4.86 -23.21
CA THR A 620 11.93 -4.64 -21.78
C THR A 620 10.70 -3.74 -21.54
N ILE A 621 10.51 -2.69 -22.35
CA ILE A 621 9.34 -1.81 -22.29
C ILE A 621 8.09 -2.56 -22.74
N ARG A 622 8.20 -3.37 -23.80
CA ARG A 622 7.08 -4.09 -24.41
C ARG A 622 6.70 -5.37 -23.67
N LEU A 623 7.60 -5.94 -22.85
CA LEU A 623 7.43 -7.21 -22.13
C LEU A 623 6.00 -7.32 -21.63
N SER A 624 5.20 -8.09 -22.38
CA SER A 624 3.87 -8.50 -21.96
C SER A 624 4.10 -9.57 -20.90
N THR A 625 3.35 -9.52 -19.81
CA THR A 625 3.47 -10.43 -18.66
C THR A 625 3.21 -11.91 -19.00
N GLY A 626 3.01 -12.26 -20.28
CA GLY A 626 2.72 -13.61 -20.78
C GLY A 626 3.94 -14.52 -20.98
N ASN A 627 4.87 -14.58 -20.01
CA ASN A 627 5.94 -15.57 -20.03
C ASN A 627 5.63 -16.69 -19.03
N GLY A 628 4.72 -17.58 -19.43
CA GLY A 628 4.31 -18.76 -18.65
C GLY A 628 4.37 -20.08 -19.41
N ASP A 629 4.16 -20.11 -20.72
CA ASP A 629 4.10 -21.37 -21.48
C ASP A 629 5.20 -21.45 -22.53
N GLY A 630 6.34 -22.00 -22.12
CA GLY A 630 7.48 -22.14 -23.02
C GLY A 630 8.60 -23.05 -22.52
N SER A 631 8.31 -24.30 -22.14
CA SER A 631 9.28 -25.41 -22.33
C SER A 631 8.67 -26.80 -22.11
N SER A 632 7.90 -27.29 -23.09
CA SER A 632 7.66 -28.74 -23.27
C SER A 632 7.68 -29.11 -24.75
N ARG A 633 8.71 -28.63 -25.47
CA ARG A 633 8.95 -29.03 -26.87
C ARG A 633 10.39 -29.47 -27.07
N ALA A 634 10.76 -30.56 -26.40
CA ALA A 634 11.87 -31.42 -26.76
C ALA A 634 11.51 -32.86 -26.40
N GLY A 635 11.14 -33.65 -27.41
CA GLY A 635 10.74 -35.05 -27.24
C GLY A 635 10.12 -35.60 -28.52
N GLY A 636 10.97 -35.87 -29.51
CA GLY A 636 10.56 -36.51 -30.76
C GLY A 636 10.20 -37.98 -30.55
N GLY A 637 9.11 -38.41 -31.19
CA GLY A 637 8.71 -39.79 -31.35
C GLY A 637 7.84 -39.94 -32.60
N ARG A 638 8.47 -40.30 -33.71
CA ARG A 638 7.84 -40.69 -34.98
C ARG A 638 6.98 -41.94 -34.77
N THR A 639 5.73 -41.95 -35.24
CA THR A 639 5.12 -43.11 -35.92
C THR A 639 4.08 -42.67 -36.94
N HIS A 640 4.15 -43.29 -38.12
CA HIS A 640 3.26 -43.17 -39.27
C HIS A 640 1.79 -43.49 -38.96
N GLY A 641 0.87 -42.83 -39.67
CA GLY A 641 -0.53 -43.23 -39.77
C GLY A 641 -1.26 -42.37 -40.81
N THR A 642 -1.81 -43.02 -41.83
CA THR A 642 -2.33 -42.51 -43.10
C THR A 642 -3.77 -42.00 -43.06
N SER A 643 -4.04 -40.99 -43.92
CA SER A 643 -5.26 -40.80 -44.73
C SER A 643 -6.48 -40.01 -44.18
N PRO A 644 -7.31 -39.44 -45.09
CA PRO A 644 -7.88 -38.09 -44.96
C PRO A 644 -9.42 -38.05 -44.85
N SER A 645 -9.99 -36.90 -44.48
CA SER A 645 -11.02 -36.15 -45.26
C SER A 645 -11.80 -35.13 -44.40
N ALA A 646 -11.92 -33.92 -44.97
CA ALA A 646 -13.02 -32.94 -44.89
C ALA A 646 -13.65 -32.55 -43.54
N ALA A 647 -13.45 -31.29 -43.13
CA ALA A 647 -14.53 -30.30 -42.87
C ALA A 647 -13.95 -28.92 -42.48
N THR A 648 -14.12 -27.97 -43.40
CA THR A 648 -14.55 -26.57 -43.20
C THR A 648 -14.19 -25.80 -41.91
N ALA A 649 -13.43 -24.73 -42.14
CA ALA A 649 -13.73 -23.33 -41.79
C ALA A 649 -14.19 -23.01 -40.36
N ASN A 650 -13.38 -22.16 -39.70
CA ASN A 650 -13.78 -20.91 -39.05
C ASN A 650 -12.98 -20.71 -37.74
N ASN A 651 -11.75 -20.18 -37.81
CA ASN A 651 -11.06 -19.73 -36.59
C ASN A 651 -9.94 -18.73 -36.91
N ASN A 652 -10.27 -17.47 -37.24
CA ASN A 652 -9.23 -16.47 -37.54
C ASN A 652 -9.48 -15.03 -37.03
N ASN A 653 -10.43 -14.79 -36.10
CA ASN A 653 -10.77 -13.43 -35.68
C ASN A 653 -10.72 -13.13 -34.17
N ASN A 654 -10.20 -14.00 -33.31
CA ASN A 654 -10.21 -13.77 -31.85
C ASN A 654 -8.91 -13.22 -31.23
N ASN A 655 -7.89 -12.90 -32.02
CA ASN A 655 -6.62 -12.32 -31.51
C ASN A 655 -6.70 -10.82 -31.17
N GLY A 656 -7.90 -10.26 -31.02
CA GLY A 656 -8.11 -8.82 -30.78
C GLY A 656 -8.14 -8.40 -29.30
N ASN A 657 -8.39 -9.33 -28.37
CA ASN A 657 -8.72 -8.96 -26.97
C ASN A 657 -7.54 -8.97 -25.99
N ASP A 658 -6.41 -9.58 -26.32
CA ASP A 658 -5.28 -9.71 -25.38
C ASP A 658 -4.63 -8.35 -25.01
N ASN A 659 -4.91 -7.30 -25.78
CA ASN A 659 -4.45 -5.95 -25.49
C ASN A 659 -5.33 -5.19 -24.48
N GLU A 660 -6.52 -5.67 -24.13
CA GLU A 660 -7.38 -4.98 -23.16
C GLU A 660 -6.76 -5.01 -21.74
N ASP A 661 -5.99 -6.04 -21.42
CA ASP A 661 -5.52 -6.35 -20.06
C ASP A 661 -4.30 -5.55 -19.58
N LEU A 662 -3.63 -4.79 -20.45
CA LEU A 662 -2.52 -3.93 -20.03
C LEU A 662 -3.02 -2.70 -19.27
N SER A 663 -2.34 -2.34 -18.17
CA SER A 663 -2.63 -1.08 -17.46
C SER A 663 -2.49 0.12 -18.38
N ALA A 664 -3.28 1.17 -18.13
CA ALA A 664 -3.25 2.37 -18.98
C ALA A 664 -1.85 3.02 -19.03
N HIS A 665 -1.11 2.95 -17.92
CA HIS A 665 0.29 3.38 -17.85
C HIS A 665 1.21 2.53 -18.72
N SER A 666 1.01 1.21 -18.75
CA SER A 666 1.79 0.29 -19.60
C SER A 666 1.56 0.58 -21.08
N LYS A 667 0.29 0.77 -21.48
CA LYS A 667 -0.08 1.15 -22.86
C LYS A 667 0.59 2.47 -23.25
N LEU A 668 0.59 3.45 -22.34
CA LEU A 668 1.25 4.75 -22.56
C LEU A 668 2.76 4.62 -22.76
N LEU A 669 3.46 3.82 -21.91
CA LEU A 669 4.90 3.59 -22.05
C LEU A 669 5.24 2.91 -23.38
N SER A 670 4.47 1.90 -23.77
CA SER A 670 4.65 1.21 -25.06
C SER A 670 4.41 2.14 -26.25
N ALA A 671 3.34 2.95 -26.21
CA ALA A 671 3.03 3.91 -27.26
C ALA A 671 4.14 4.96 -27.41
N LEU A 672 4.66 5.48 -26.28
CA LEU A 672 5.76 6.44 -26.29
C LEU A 672 7.07 5.81 -26.82
N ALA A 673 7.40 4.59 -26.40
CA ALA A 673 8.59 3.90 -26.89
C ALA A 673 8.52 3.63 -28.40
N SER A 674 7.35 3.22 -28.91
CA SER A 674 7.12 3.08 -30.35
C SER A 674 7.27 4.43 -31.05
N ALA A 675 6.62 5.48 -30.57
CA ALA A 675 6.71 6.82 -31.14
C ALA A 675 8.15 7.34 -31.31
N LEU A 676 9.04 7.03 -30.37
CA LEU A 676 10.45 7.45 -30.37
C LEU A 676 11.34 6.62 -31.29
N THR A 677 10.89 5.44 -31.72
CA THR A 677 11.70 4.48 -32.48
C THR A 677 11.18 4.18 -33.89
N GLU A 678 10.00 4.71 -34.23
CA GLU A 678 9.46 4.64 -35.59
C GLU A 678 10.35 5.39 -36.59
N SER A 679 10.62 4.75 -37.73
CA SER A 679 11.47 5.33 -38.79
C SER A 679 10.76 6.36 -39.67
N THR A 680 9.43 6.42 -39.60
CA THR A 680 8.61 7.34 -40.41
C THR A 680 7.90 8.37 -39.55
N ILE A 681 7.91 9.62 -40.03
CA ILE A 681 7.28 10.76 -39.33
C ILE A 681 5.78 10.52 -39.14
N THR A 682 5.10 9.90 -40.12
CA THR A 682 3.67 9.60 -40.05
C THR A 682 3.35 8.55 -38.99
N ALA A 683 4.13 7.47 -38.89
CA ALA A 683 3.94 6.45 -37.86
C ALA A 683 4.25 7.00 -36.46
N SER A 684 5.34 7.76 -36.31
CA SER A 684 5.69 8.43 -35.05
C SER A 684 4.58 9.38 -34.59
N LYS A 685 4.04 10.19 -35.51
CA LYS A 685 2.90 11.09 -35.23
C LYS A 685 1.66 10.34 -34.76
N THR A 686 1.29 9.24 -35.40
CA THR A 686 0.14 8.41 -34.99
C THR A 686 0.37 7.87 -33.58
N ALA A 687 1.54 7.28 -33.32
CA ALA A 687 1.88 6.74 -32.00
C ALA A 687 1.92 7.82 -30.89
N LEU A 688 2.43 9.03 -31.17
CA LEU A 688 2.37 10.16 -30.24
C LEU A 688 0.93 10.63 -29.99
N SER A 689 0.07 10.59 -30.99
CA SER A 689 -1.35 10.96 -30.85
C SER A 689 -2.11 9.94 -30.00
N ASP A 690 -1.80 8.65 -30.17
CA ASP A 690 -2.33 7.57 -29.33
C ASP A 690 -1.84 7.72 -27.88
N ALA A 691 -0.54 7.97 -27.70
CA ALA A 691 0.04 8.26 -26.39
C ALA A 691 -0.61 9.49 -25.73
N LEU A 692 -0.90 10.55 -26.48
CA LEU A 692 -1.58 11.75 -25.96
C LEU A 692 -3.01 11.43 -25.53
N THR A 693 -3.72 10.60 -26.29
CA THR A 693 -5.07 10.13 -25.96
C THR A 693 -5.07 9.32 -24.66
N LEU A 694 -4.12 8.39 -24.51
CA LEU A 694 -3.92 7.63 -23.27
C LEU A 694 -3.57 8.56 -22.09
N ALA A 695 -2.64 9.49 -22.28
CA ALA A 695 -2.22 10.46 -21.27
C ALA A 695 -3.37 11.40 -20.83
N ASN A 696 -4.27 11.77 -21.76
CA ASN A 696 -5.49 12.51 -21.46
C ASN A 696 -6.45 11.67 -20.59
N GLY A 697 -6.62 10.39 -20.92
CA GLY A 697 -7.45 9.45 -20.15
C GLY A 697 -6.98 9.33 -18.69
N ILE A 698 -5.68 9.06 -18.49
CA ILE A 698 -5.09 8.92 -17.15
C ILE A 698 -4.78 10.26 -16.46
N GLN A 699 -5.11 11.40 -17.09
CA GLN A 699 -4.81 12.75 -16.59
C GLN A 699 -3.33 13.00 -16.22
N ALA A 700 -2.40 12.38 -16.95
CA ALA A 700 -0.96 12.51 -16.71
C ALA A 700 -0.41 13.83 -17.27
N ASN A 701 -0.73 14.95 -16.61
CA ASN A 701 -0.45 16.30 -17.13
C ASN A 701 1.02 16.56 -17.46
N TYR A 702 1.98 16.02 -16.68
CA TYR A 702 3.41 16.14 -17.00
C TYR A 702 3.76 15.45 -18.32
N VAL A 703 3.28 14.22 -18.51
CA VAL A 703 3.50 13.48 -19.77
C VAL A 703 2.79 14.16 -20.93
N ARG A 704 1.58 14.70 -20.72
CA ARG A 704 0.84 15.45 -21.74
C ARG A 704 1.62 16.66 -22.25
N VAL A 705 2.29 17.42 -21.37
CA VAL A 705 3.15 18.54 -21.77
C VAL A 705 4.28 18.06 -22.67
N GLY A 706 5.00 16.99 -22.27
CA GLY A 706 6.07 16.41 -23.08
C GLY A 706 5.58 15.90 -24.44
N LEU A 707 4.42 15.22 -24.49
CA LEU A 707 3.82 14.73 -25.73
C LEU A 707 3.39 15.87 -26.66
N LEU A 708 2.79 16.93 -26.13
CA LEU A 708 2.43 18.11 -26.92
C LEU A 708 3.68 18.83 -27.47
N ALA A 709 4.73 18.92 -26.66
CA ALA A 709 6.02 19.46 -27.09
C ALA A 709 6.62 18.62 -28.24
N LEU A 710 6.69 17.29 -28.10
CA LEU A 710 7.19 16.39 -29.14
C LEU A 710 6.35 16.44 -30.41
N LEU A 711 5.02 16.37 -30.28
CA LEU A 711 4.11 16.50 -31.42
C LEU A 711 4.29 17.84 -32.12
N SER A 712 4.38 18.94 -31.37
CA SER A 712 4.57 20.26 -31.97
C SER A 712 5.84 20.32 -32.81
N ASN A 713 6.94 19.71 -32.34
CA ASN A 713 8.19 19.64 -33.10
C ASN A 713 8.04 18.84 -34.40
N VAL A 714 7.28 17.74 -34.38
CA VAL A 714 6.92 16.99 -35.59
C VAL A 714 6.05 17.83 -36.54
N PHE A 715 5.15 18.64 -35.99
CA PHE A 715 4.26 19.50 -36.77
C PHE A 715 4.94 20.75 -37.34
N LEU A 716 6.04 21.23 -36.76
CA LEU A 716 6.80 22.37 -37.31
C LEU A 716 7.25 22.15 -38.76
N PHE A 717 7.41 20.90 -39.19
CA PHE A 717 7.80 20.57 -40.56
C PHE A 717 6.61 20.40 -41.52
N THR A 718 5.39 20.37 -41.01
CA THR A 718 4.21 20.01 -41.81
C THR A 718 3.07 21.02 -41.73
N ARG A 719 2.80 21.59 -40.55
CA ARG A 719 1.66 22.47 -40.25
C ARG A 719 1.96 23.40 -39.08
N ASP A 720 2.52 24.58 -39.38
CA ASP A 720 2.92 25.59 -38.38
C ASP A 720 1.76 25.96 -37.43
N ARG A 721 0.55 26.17 -37.96
CA ARG A 721 -0.60 26.56 -37.14
C ARG A 721 -0.95 25.49 -36.08
N GLU A 722 -0.86 24.20 -36.44
CA GLU A 722 -1.13 23.11 -35.50
C GLU A 722 0.00 23.01 -34.46
N ALA A 723 1.25 23.16 -34.87
CA ALA A 723 2.41 23.21 -33.97
C ALA A 723 2.28 24.35 -32.95
N GLN A 724 1.89 25.54 -33.40
CA GLN A 724 1.66 26.71 -32.55
C GLN A 724 0.57 26.46 -31.49
N MET A 725 -0.55 25.85 -31.88
CA MET A 725 -1.64 25.51 -30.94
C MET A 725 -1.20 24.47 -29.90
N MET A 726 -0.41 23.48 -30.32
CA MET A 726 0.12 22.45 -29.41
C MET A 726 1.15 23.04 -28.44
N LEU A 727 2.07 23.88 -28.90
CA LEU A 727 3.02 24.58 -28.04
C LEU A 727 2.33 25.52 -27.05
N ALA A 728 1.33 26.28 -27.50
CA ALA A 728 0.55 27.16 -26.61
C ALA A 728 -0.18 26.36 -25.53
N SER A 729 -0.71 25.19 -25.88
CA SER A 729 -1.33 24.26 -24.94
C SER A 729 -0.32 23.65 -23.97
N ALA A 730 0.87 23.27 -24.45
CA ALA A 730 1.97 22.76 -23.64
C ALA A 730 2.47 23.81 -22.64
N LEU A 731 2.66 25.06 -23.09
CA LEU A 731 3.06 26.19 -22.26
C LEU A 731 2.04 26.46 -21.16
N LYS A 732 0.74 26.54 -21.51
CA LYS A 732 -0.33 26.76 -20.52
C LYS A 732 -0.37 25.65 -19.47
N LEU A 733 -0.19 24.39 -19.89
CA LEU A 733 -0.11 23.28 -18.95
C LEU A 733 1.14 23.38 -18.09
N ALA A 734 2.33 23.65 -18.67
CA ALA A 734 3.58 23.81 -17.93
C ALA A 734 3.48 24.91 -16.86
N GLN A 735 2.84 26.04 -17.16
CA GLN A 735 2.57 27.13 -16.21
C GLN A 735 1.66 26.71 -15.04
N GLN A 736 0.77 25.72 -15.25
CA GLN A 736 -0.09 25.16 -14.20
C GLN A 736 0.57 24.04 -13.40
N LEU A 737 1.68 23.48 -13.88
CA LEU A 737 2.37 22.37 -13.23
C LEU A 737 3.26 22.91 -12.12
N GLY A 738 2.92 22.57 -10.88
CA GLY A 738 3.79 22.85 -9.74
C GLY A 738 3.86 24.31 -9.32
N ALA A 739 3.06 25.22 -9.89
CA ALA A 739 2.90 26.57 -9.37
C ALA A 739 2.11 26.50 -8.05
N PRO A 740 2.72 26.67 -6.86
CA PRO A 740 1.94 26.97 -5.67
C PRO A 740 1.24 28.31 -5.91
N ASP A 741 0.10 28.53 -5.25
CA ASP A 741 -0.59 29.83 -5.23
C ASP A 741 0.34 31.00 -4.78
N GLN A 742 1.51 30.67 -4.23
CA GLN A 742 2.51 31.59 -3.69
C GLN A 742 3.72 31.89 -4.61
N ARG A 743 3.94 31.18 -5.74
CA ARG A 743 5.07 31.45 -6.66
C ARG A 743 4.63 32.32 -7.85
N ALA A 744 4.01 33.44 -7.54
CA ALA A 744 3.78 34.51 -8.51
C ALA A 744 5.09 35.29 -8.71
N CYS A 745 5.67 35.24 -9.91
CA CYS A 745 6.80 36.09 -10.25
C CYS A 745 6.27 37.45 -10.71
N VAL A 746 6.54 38.49 -9.93
CA VAL A 746 6.26 39.87 -10.32
C VAL A 746 7.44 40.35 -11.17
N VAL A 747 7.30 40.19 -12.48
CA VAL A 747 8.23 40.81 -13.43
C VAL A 747 7.78 42.26 -13.61
N ALA A 748 8.59 43.20 -13.09
CA ALA A 748 8.37 44.62 -13.36
C ALA A 748 8.42 44.84 -14.87
N ALA A 749 7.38 45.49 -15.43
CA ALA A 749 7.42 45.86 -16.83
C ALA A 749 8.59 46.82 -17.07
N PRO A 750 9.31 46.71 -18.20
CA PRO A 750 10.27 47.75 -18.57
C PRO A 750 9.54 49.09 -18.62
N GLU A 751 10.10 50.12 -17.97
CA GLU A 751 9.54 51.47 -17.93
C GLU A 751 9.53 52.08 -19.34
N GLU A 752 8.50 51.80 -20.14
CA GLU A 752 8.25 52.54 -21.39
C GLU A 752 7.60 53.88 -21.04
N SER A 753 8.34 54.95 -21.37
CA SER A 753 8.16 56.34 -20.99
C SER A 753 7.01 57.06 -21.71
N ASP A 754 6.53 58.12 -21.04
CA ASP A 754 5.80 59.30 -21.58
C ASP A 754 4.28 59.25 -21.78
N SER A 755 3.52 58.52 -20.96
CA SER A 755 2.07 58.82 -20.82
C SER A 755 1.65 59.00 -19.36
N ASP A 756 1.12 60.19 -19.02
CA ASP A 756 0.64 60.64 -17.70
C ASP A 756 -0.53 59.82 -17.10
N LYS A 757 -0.86 58.65 -17.67
CA LYS A 757 -1.81 57.70 -17.08
C LYS A 757 -1.04 56.64 -16.32
N ALA A 758 -1.06 56.72 -14.99
CA ALA A 758 -0.54 55.69 -14.10
C ALA A 758 -0.98 54.29 -14.59
N PRO A 759 -0.07 53.48 -15.16
CA PRO A 759 -0.44 52.20 -15.73
C PRO A 759 -0.83 51.26 -14.59
N ALA A 760 -1.96 50.55 -14.76
CA ALA A 760 -2.34 49.49 -13.84
C ALA A 760 -1.19 48.45 -13.79
N ALA A 761 -0.73 48.13 -12.57
CA ALA A 761 0.36 47.18 -12.39
C ALA A 761 0.06 45.87 -13.15
N PRO A 762 1.00 45.34 -13.94
CA PRO A 762 0.76 44.15 -14.72
C PRO A 762 0.40 42.98 -13.80
N PRO A 763 -0.54 42.10 -14.20
CA PRO A 763 -0.89 40.96 -13.38
C PRO A 763 0.35 40.07 -13.18
N PRO A 764 0.52 39.51 -11.98
CA PRO A 764 1.63 38.61 -11.68
C PRO A 764 1.67 37.45 -12.68
N VAL A 765 2.88 37.07 -13.11
CA VAL A 765 3.05 35.92 -14.01
C VAL A 765 3.09 34.65 -13.17
N LEU A 766 2.16 33.75 -13.43
CA LEU A 766 2.18 32.42 -12.86
C LEU A 766 3.24 31.58 -13.58
N VAL A 767 4.33 31.26 -12.88
CA VAL A 767 5.39 30.40 -13.39
C VAL A 767 5.30 29.05 -12.70
N GLY A 768 4.88 28.03 -13.45
CA GLY A 768 4.85 26.63 -13.01
C GLY A 768 6.19 25.94 -13.23
N ASN A 769 6.21 24.89 -14.05
CA ASN A 769 7.44 24.24 -14.47
C ASN A 769 8.21 25.18 -15.41
N ALA A 770 9.08 26.00 -14.82
CA ALA A 770 9.78 27.08 -15.52
C ALA A 770 10.62 26.59 -16.69
N ARG A 771 11.22 25.39 -16.61
CA ARG A 771 12.06 24.84 -17.69
C ARG A 771 11.25 24.50 -18.93
N LEU A 772 10.19 23.69 -18.76
CA LEU A 772 9.32 23.32 -19.87
C LEU A 772 8.58 24.55 -20.42
N ALA A 773 8.14 25.44 -19.53
CA ALA A 773 7.51 26.71 -19.93
C ALA A 773 8.48 27.58 -20.76
N LEU A 774 9.73 27.72 -20.34
CA LEU A 774 10.74 28.47 -21.08
C LEU A 774 11.00 27.84 -22.45
N TRP A 775 11.22 26.53 -22.52
CA TRP A 775 11.45 25.84 -23.80
C TRP A 775 10.28 26.00 -24.77
N SER A 776 9.04 25.73 -24.31
CA SER A 776 7.85 25.91 -25.16
C SER A 776 7.64 27.37 -25.54
N GLY A 777 7.92 28.29 -24.62
CA GLY A 777 7.78 29.72 -24.81
C GLY A 777 8.81 30.30 -25.78
N GLU A 778 10.04 29.79 -25.81
CA GLU A 778 11.06 30.21 -26.78
C GLU A 778 10.69 29.77 -28.20
N ARG A 779 10.18 28.54 -28.36
CA ARG A 779 9.68 28.07 -29.67
C ARG A 779 8.47 28.88 -30.14
N LEU A 780 7.54 29.21 -29.25
CA LEU A 780 6.43 30.11 -29.59
C LEU A 780 6.90 31.52 -29.97
N LEU A 781 7.91 32.04 -29.27
CA LEU A 781 8.49 33.35 -29.55
C LEU A 781 9.10 33.39 -30.95
N GLU A 782 9.84 32.35 -31.36
CA GLU A 782 10.37 32.20 -32.71
C GLU A 782 9.25 32.21 -33.76
N MET A 783 8.16 31.47 -33.53
CA MET A 783 7.01 31.45 -34.44
C MET A 783 6.28 32.80 -34.50
N TYR A 784 6.11 33.51 -33.39
CA TYR A 784 5.46 34.82 -33.41
C TYR A 784 6.31 35.88 -34.13
N ARG A 785 7.65 35.76 -34.05
CA ARG A 785 8.57 36.61 -34.82
C ARG A 785 8.48 36.33 -36.31
N SER A 786 8.45 35.06 -36.73
CA SER A 786 8.32 34.72 -38.15
C SER A 786 6.97 35.16 -38.73
N GLU A 787 5.92 35.21 -37.91
CA GLU A 787 4.60 35.73 -38.30
C GLU A 787 4.44 37.26 -38.21
N GLY A 788 5.43 38.00 -37.69
CA GLY A 788 5.36 39.46 -37.51
C GLY A 788 4.35 39.93 -36.45
N LYS A 789 4.02 39.11 -35.45
CA LYS A 789 3.03 39.43 -34.39
C LYS A 789 3.69 40.07 -33.17
N GLU A 790 4.19 41.29 -33.31
CA GLU A 790 5.00 41.99 -32.29
C GLU A 790 4.38 42.05 -30.88
N ASP A 791 3.06 42.22 -30.76
CA ASP A 791 2.39 42.23 -29.45
C ASP A 791 2.52 40.89 -28.72
N LYS A 792 2.41 39.78 -29.46
CA LYS A 792 2.58 38.42 -28.90
C LYS A 792 4.05 38.12 -28.62
N VAL A 793 4.97 38.67 -29.41
CA VAL A 793 6.41 38.57 -29.16
C VAL A 793 6.76 39.22 -27.84
N ARG A 794 6.27 40.46 -27.59
CA ARG A 794 6.50 41.17 -26.33
C ARG A 794 5.93 40.42 -25.13
N GLU A 795 4.69 39.94 -25.23
CA GLU A 795 4.07 39.19 -24.12
C GLU A 795 4.78 37.86 -23.87
N GLN A 796 5.12 37.09 -24.92
CA GLN A 796 5.83 35.83 -24.75
C GLN A 796 7.25 36.04 -24.21
N ALA A 797 7.94 37.11 -24.61
CA ALA A 797 9.24 37.47 -24.06
C ALA A 797 9.15 37.78 -22.55
N ARG A 798 8.09 38.46 -22.11
CA ARG A 798 7.80 38.72 -20.69
C ARG A 798 7.60 37.42 -19.90
N LEU A 799 6.82 36.48 -20.44
CA LEU A 799 6.60 35.17 -19.82
C LEU A 799 7.89 34.33 -19.74
N ASN A 800 8.72 34.38 -20.78
CA ASN A 800 10.01 33.70 -20.81
C ASN A 800 10.98 34.31 -19.78
N LEU A 801 10.99 35.64 -19.65
CA LEU A 801 11.80 36.34 -18.64
C LEU A 801 11.40 35.92 -17.22
N ALA A 802 10.10 35.86 -16.92
CA ALA A 802 9.61 35.37 -15.63
C ALA A 802 10.11 33.96 -15.30
N SER A 803 10.11 33.08 -16.31
CA SER A 803 10.59 31.70 -16.18
C SER A 803 12.10 31.65 -15.93
N ARG A 804 12.90 32.47 -16.61
CA ARG A 804 14.35 32.58 -16.37
C ARG A 804 14.66 33.10 -14.97
N MET A 805 13.96 34.14 -14.52
CA MET A 805 14.14 34.70 -13.17
C MET A 805 13.87 33.67 -12.08
N LEU A 806 12.83 32.84 -12.24
CA LEU A 806 12.54 31.77 -11.28
C LEU A 806 13.65 30.72 -11.28
N LEU A 807 14.13 30.32 -12.47
CA LEU A 807 15.24 29.39 -12.56
C LEU A 807 16.48 29.94 -11.87
N GLU A 808 16.88 31.19 -12.14
CA GLU A 808 18.00 31.87 -11.47
C GLU A 808 17.86 31.90 -9.94
N GLN A 809 16.64 32.13 -9.43
CA GLN A 809 16.38 32.13 -8.00
C GLN A 809 16.58 30.74 -7.40
N ASP A 810 16.09 29.69 -8.06
CA ASP A 810 16.31 28.31 -7.65
C ASP A 810 17.82 27.95 -7.68
N GLU A 811 18.58 28.48 -8.65
CA GLU A 811 20.04 28.27 -8.69
C GLU A 811 20.75 28.94 -7.50
N ARG A 812 20.39 30.20 -7.18
CA ARG A 812 20.96 30.92 -6.03
C ARG A 812 20.64 30.21 -4.72
N ALA A 813 19.41 29.70 -4.57
CA ALA A 813 19.01 28.94 -3.39
C ALA A 813 19.81 27.64 -3.26
N ALA A 814 20.02 26.92 -4.36
CA ALA A 814 20.84 25.71 -4.37
C ALA A 814 22.32 26.00 -4.06
N GLN A 815 22.87 27.10 -4.59
CA GLN A 815 24.24 27.53 -4.27
C GLN A 815 24.41 27.94 -2.80
N ALA A 816 23.38 28.53 -2.19
CA ALA A 816 23.43 28.96 -0.78
C ALA A 816 23.31 27.80 0.22
N SER A 817 22.79 26.64 -0.21
CA SER A 817 22.67 25.43 0.62
C SER A 817 23.92 24.55 0.60
N LEU A 818 24.81 24.75 -0.37
CA LEU A 818 26.12 24.09 -0.49
C LEU A 818 27.15 24.84 0.36
#